data_AF-A0A7C1G388-F1
#
_entry.id   AF-A0A7C1G388-F1
#
_cell.length_a   1.000
_cell.length_b   1.000
_cell.length_c   1.000
_cell.angle_alpha   90.00
_cell.angle_beta   90.00
_cell.angle_gamma   90.00
#
_symmetry.space_group_name_H-M   'P 1'
#
loop_
_entity.id
_entity.type
_entity.pdbx_description
1 polymer ?
#
loop_
_entity_poly.entity_id
_entity_poly.type
_entity_poly.pdbx_seq_one_letter_code
_entity_poly.pdbx_strand_id
1 'polypeptide(L)'
;MTEPFGKYPGILISTMVLFFAGTATTTATAGMSAATGNTPVTIGAGRMTVSASLRLTDREKAWLAAHKIIRVGFDSSFPPYSFLDDAGNCEGLAVDMLQVLARRIGVTIKPIPKAVWTDLYAAAKRREVDAVATMGRQPQREKWFVFTRPYLFKSLVIMTRKETTAINRPGDLAGRSVALVEKYQYVKPLLQQYPSVKPYYVDTMLDGLNAVAVGKADAAITFLGAGHYLKTKYQLANLKFAAVFDRDHFTESIAVRKDWPELAVILDKALASISDSERAELSQRWVGQEHMLHIALRTLFQYLAAILGFVLLLVSGFVIWNSALKKQVRRKTAELRQELAERKKAEDENQRINEKLRAVNGIIMACASTMETEEMLGKVMDEALLITGLEGGVIYAVGPDQKLRIAARRETSAAIGDLPDHAAKIGECLCGECARDHKPLILADREAVLKFSTREATCGENIRFHAAFPLISGERCMGVLCVFTRTDKRPSAQSLQLLETVSAQIAMAIDNAQLYAASIQQALTLEDKVRERTADLDKVRRDLLNLVADLNRANEKLQELDRLKAMFIASMSHELRTPLNSIIGFTGIILQGMTGGINDEQRDQLERVFRAGKHLLLLITDVIDIAKIESGKIVPYAGEFLLDGVIDEACDSLKVQITEKGLELRKTVPETPIRMKSDRRR
;
A
#
# COMPACT_ATOMS: atom_id res chain seq x y z
N MET A 1 -17.64 21.81 -17.93
CA MET A 1 -17.90 20.47 -17.37
C MET A 1 -16.89 20.23 -16.26
N THR A 2 -17.19 20.62 -15.02
CA THR A 2 -17.88 19.83 -13.97
C THR A 2 -17.06 18.62 -13.48
N GLU A 3 -16.54 18.81 -12.26
CA GLU A 3 -16.05 17.90 -11.19
C GLU A 3 -16.63 16.46 -11.09
N PRO A 4 -16.14 15.52 -10.21
CA PRO A 4 -15.43 15.70 -8.90
C PRO A 4 -14.24 14.75 -8.61
N PHE A 5 -13.23 15.10 -7.79
CA PHE A 5 -13.12 15.12 -6.31
C PHE A 5 -13.34 13.79 -5.55
N GLY A 6 -12.23 13.20 -5.08
CA GLY A 6 -12.17 12.13 -4.07
C GLY A 6 -11.01 12.39 -3.08
N LYS A 7 -11.32 12.33 -1.78
CA LYS A 7 -10.57 12.79 -0.60
C LYS A 7 -9.52 11.78 -0.10
N TYR A 8 -8.39 12.25 0.46
CA TYR A 8 -7.82 11.91 1.80
C TYR A 8 -6.64 12.87 2.11
N PRO A 9 -6.34 13.19 3.40
CA PRO A 9 -5.59 14.39 3.78
C PRO A 9 -4.07 14.17 3.80
N GLY A 10 -3.34 15.11 3.21
CA GLY A 10 -1.89 15.24 3.32
C GLY A 10 -1.48 15.82 4.67
N ILE A 11 -0.49 15.18 5.28
CA ILE A 11 0.24 15.66 6.46
C ILE A 11 1.10 16.85 6.02
N LEU A 12 0.71 18.05 6.42
CA LEU A 12 1.48 19.28 6.23
C LEU A 12 2.51 19.40 7.35
N ILE A 13 3.78 19.22 6.98
CA ILE A 13 4.94 19.59 7.80
C ILE A 13 5.02 21.12 7.76
N SER A 14 4.56 21.78 8.81
CA SER A 14 4.74 23.22 8.99
C SER A 14 6.01 23.49 9.78
N THR A 15 7.03 23.90 9.05
CA THR A 15 8.29 24.49 9.54
C THR A 15 7.98 25.76 10.34
N MET A 16 8.27 25.77 11.63
CA MET A 16 8.16 26.98 12.46
C MET A 16 9.55 27.56 12.71
N VAL A 17 9.74 28.74 12.13
CA VAL A 17 10.94 29.59 12.14
C VAL A 17 11.24 30.08 13.57
N LEU A 18 12.48 29.88 14.00
CA LEU A 18 13.09 30.48 15.19
C LEU A 18 13.23 31.99 14.99
N PHE A 19 12.54 32.78 15.81
CA PHE A 19 12.81 34.21 15.96
C PHE A 19 13.68 34.44 17.21
N PHE A 20 14.88 34.94 16.97
CA PHE A 20 15.78 35.51 17.97
C PHE A 20 15.24 36.88 18.40
N ALA A 21 15.04 37.09 19.69
CA ALA A 21 14.97 38.43 20.28
C ALA A 21 15.82 38.43 21.55
N GLY A 22 16.92 39.19 21.50
CA GLY A 22 17.91 39.27 22.56
C GLY A 22 17.37 39.96 23.81
N THR A 23 17.82 39.49 24.96
CA THR A 23 17.79 40.27 26.20
C THR A 23 19.17 40.27 26.81
N ALA A 24 19.59 41.48 27.17
CA ALA A 24 20.93 41.85 27.56
C ALA A 24 21.35 41.18 28.88
N THR A 25 22.59 40.72 28.90
CA THR A 25 23.35 40.39 30.10
C THR A 25 23.54 41.64 30.95
N THR A 26 22.99 41.65 32.16
CA THR A 26 23.46 42.51 33.25
C THR A 26 23.85 41.60 34.41
N THR A 27 25.15 41.45 34.59
CA THR A 27 25.79 40.87 35.76
C THR A 27 25.53 41.77 36.97
N ALA A 28 24.78 41.29 37.94
CA ALA A 28 24.70 41.88 39.27
C ALA A 28 25.08 40.82 40.31
N THR A 29 26.30 40.97 40.82
CA THR A 29 26.83 40.32 42.02
C THR A 29 25.97 40.68 43.22
N ALA A 30 25.42 39.69 43.93
CA ALA A 30 24.83 39.89 45.26
C ALA A 30 25.45 38.91 46.24
N GLY A 31 26.29 39.46 47.11
CA GLY A 31 26.97 38.75 48.18
C GLY A 31 26.01 38.20 49.22
N MET A 32 26.43 37.09 49.82
CA MET A 32 25.90 36.56 51.06
C MET A 32 25.98 37.63 52.16
N SER A 33 24.87 37.90 52.83
CA SER A 33 24.87 38.48 54.17
C SER A 33 23.89 37.74 55.05
N ALA A 34 24.43 37.12 56.08
CA ALA A 34 23.69 36.62 57.23
C ALA A 34 23.18 37.81 58.04
N ALA A 35 21.89 37.82 58.38
CA ALA A 35 21.35 38.76 59.35
C ALA A 35 20.48 37.99 60.36
N THR A 36 21.14 37.56 61.43
CA THR A 36 20.57 37.46 62.78
C THR A 36 20.09 38.84 63.23
N GLY A 37 18.85 38.94 63.73
CA GLY A 37 18.37 40.20 64.30
C GLY A 37 16.91 40.14 64.75
N ASN A 38 16.70 39.77 66.02
CA ASN A 38 15.48 40.07 66.76
C ASN A 38 15.21 41.58 66.75
N THR A 39 14.09 42.01 66.18
CA THR A 39 13.43 43.28 66.53
C THR A 39 11.91 43.07 66.51
N PRO A 40 11.17 43.56 67.51
CA PRO A 40 9.72 43.44 67.54
C PRO A 40 9.14 44.46 66.55
N VAL A 41 8.56 43.98 65.46
CA VAL A 41 7.83 44.85 64.53
C VAL A 41 6.45 45.12 65.11
N THR A 42 6.28 46.36 65.58
CA THR A 42 5.00 46.96 65.95
C THR A 42 4.01 46.84 64.78
N ILE A 43 2.83 46.26 65.03
CA ILE A 43 1.76 46.11 64.05
C ILE A 43 1.29 47.51 63.61
N GLY A 44 1.72 47.94 62.43
CA GLY A 44 1.10 49.04 61.70
C GLY A 44 -0.32 48.62 61.30
N ALA A 45 -1.30 49.44 61.68
CA ALA A 45 -2.71 49.30 61.31
C ALA A 45 -2.90 49.48 59.79
N GLY A 46 -2.52 48.47 59.00
CA GLY A 46 -2.91 48.32 57.61
C GLY A 46 -4.33 47.79 57.53
N ARG A 47 -5.27 48.62 57.08
CA ARG A 47 -6.66 48.23 56.79
C ARG A 47 -6.67 47.03 55.82
N MET A 48 -6.92 45.82 56.32
CA MET A 48 -7.45 44.72 55.51
C MET A 48 -8.84 45.15 55.04
N THR A 49 -8.98 45.45 53.74
CA THR A 49 -10.27 45.72 53.11
C THR A 49 -11.10 44.45 53.13
N VAL A 50 -12.05 44.38 54.07
CA VAL A 50 -13.08 43.34 54.11
C VAL A 50 -13.99 43.51 52.89
N SER A 51 -13.82 42.69 51.87
CA SER A 51 -14.71 42.66 50.69
C SER A 51 -15.37 41.29 50.53
N ALA A 52 -16.63 41.27 50.93
CA ALA A 52 -17.77 40.43 50.53
C ALA A 52 -18.73 40.46 51.73
N SER A 53 -19.87 41.16 51.62
CA SER A 53 -20.83 41.24 52.73
C SER A 53 -21.30 39.83 53.09
N LEU A 54 -20.85 39.30 54.22
CA LEU A 54 -21.25 37.99 54.72
C LEU A 54 -22.76 38.01 54.98
N ARG A 55 -23.53 37.28 54.16
CA ARG A 55 -25.00 37.24 54.26
C ARG A 55 -25.42 36.24 55.34
N LEU A 56 -25.70 36.76 56.53
CA LEU A 56 -26.26 36.00 57.66
C LEU A 56 -27.77 36.20 57.75
N THR A 57 -28.49 35.12 58.07
CA THR A 57 -29.92 35.16 58.42
C THR A 57 -30.12 35.80 59.79
N ASP A 58 -31.33 36.27 60.10
CA ASP A 58 -31.58 36.90 61.40
C ASP A 58 -31.43 35.91 62.57
N ARG A 59 -31.72 34.62 62.35
CA ARG A 59 -31.44 33.53 63.31
C ARG A 59 -29.95 33.40 63.58
N GLU A 60 -29.11 33.44 62.56
CA GLU A 60 -27.65 33.35 62.70
C GLU A 60 -27.08 34.58 63.41
N LYS A 61 -27.58 35.79 63.10
CA LYS A 61 -27.18 37.03 63.79
C LYS A 61 -27.55 36.98 65.28
N ALA A 62 -28.77 36.55 65.61
CA ALA A 62 -29.22 36.39 66.99
C ALA A 62 -28.36 35.35 67.74
N TRP A 63 -28.01 34.24 67.08
CA TRP A 63 -27.13 33.22 67.64
C TRP A 63 -25.74 33.79 67.98
N LEU A 64 -25.13 34.57 67.07
CA LEU A 64 -23.83 35.22 67.30
C LEU A 64 -23.89 36.34 68.34
N ALA A 65 -25.05 36.97 68.54
CA ALA A 65 -25.25 37.93 69.62
C ALA A 65 -25.18 37.23 71.00
N ALA A 66 -25.75 36.03 71.11
CA ALA A 66 -25.74 35.22 72.32
C ALA A 66 -24.40 34.49 72.58
N HIS A 67 -23.60 34.21 71.55
CA HIS A 67 -22.37 33.40 71.66
C HIS A 67 -21.13 34.18 71.19
N LYS A 68 -20.68 35.13 72.02
CA LYS A 68 -19.53 36.00 71.69
C LYS A 68 -18.16 35.36 71.84
N ILE A 69 -18.03 34.32 72.68
CA ILE A 69 -16.77 33.63 72.92
C ILE A 69 -16.94 32.17 72.48
N ILE A 70 -16.11 31.75 71.53
CA ILE A 70 -16.08 30.38 71.03
C ILE A 70 -14.77 29.73 71.48
N ARG A 71 -14.85 28.65 72.27
CA ARG A 71 -13.67 27.89 72.68
C ARG A 71 -13.27 26.96 71.54
N VAL A 72 -12.08 27.18 70.97
CA VAL A 72 -11.62 26.36 69.85
C VAL A 72 -10.46 25.50 70.29
N GLY A 73 -10.62 24.19 70.09
CA GLY A 73 -9.57 23.21 70.26
C GLY A 73 -8.57 23.23 69.10
N PHE A 74 -7.29 23.29 69.45
CA PHE A 74 -6.17 23.29 68.53
C PHE A 74 -5.25 22.11 68.84
N ASP A 75 -4.85 21.36 67.82
CA ASP A 75 -3.74 20.40 67.96
C ASP A 75 -2.45 21.24 68.10
N SER A 76 -1.80 21.21 69.27
CA SER A 76 -0.62 22.05 69.52
C SER A 76 0.69 21.44 69.03
N SER A 77 0.64 20.26 68.40
CA SER A 77 1.81 19.52 67.93
C SER A 77 1.75 19.28 66.42
N PHE A 78 1.00 20.11 65.70
CA PHE A 78 0.74 19.95 64.26
C PHE A 78 1.15 21.16 63.40
N PRO A 79 2.45 21.56 63.42
CA PRO A 79 2.92 22.67 62.60
C PRO A 79 2.92 22.32 61.11
N PRO A 80 2.95 23.31 60.20
CA PRO A 80 2.75 24.74 60.44
C PRO A 80 1.24 25.10 60.53
N TYR A 81 0.37 24.11 60.72
CA TYR A 81 -1.08 24.29 60.67
C TYR A 81 -1.63 24.79 62.00
N SER A 82 -1.23 24.17 63.10
CA SER A 82 -1.60 24.55 64.46
C SER A 82 -0.54 24.02 65.41
N PHE A 83 0.11 24.89 66.17
CA PHE A 83 1.17 24.50 67.11
C PHE A 83 1.38 25.59 68.17
N LEU A 84 2.21 25.28 69.18
CA LEU A 84 2.67 26.30 70.12
C LEU A 84 4.01 26.87 69.68
N ASP A 85 4.10 28.20 69.68
CA ASP A 85 5.38 28.90 69.56
C ASP A 85 6.24 28.67 70.83
N ASP A 86 7.45 29.21 70.83
CA ASP A 86 8.38 29.05 71.95
C ASP A 86 7.94 29.84 73.20
N ALA A 87 6.97 30.76 73.06
CA ALA A 87 6.36 31.53 74.14
C ALA A 87 5.06 30.89 74.68
N GLY A 88 4.60 29.79 74.10
CA GLY A 88 3.38 29.09 74.50
C GLY A 88 2.08 29.64 73.89
N ASN A 89 2.15 30.48 72.85
CA ASN A 89 0.99 30.95 72.09
C ASN A 89 0.63 29.97 70.99
N CYS A 90 -0.68 29.85 70.71
CA CYS A 90 -1.15 29.10 69.55
C CYS A 90 -0.84 29.87 68.27
N GLU A 91 -0.11 29.24 67.35
CA GLU A 91 0.22 29.76 66.04
C GLU A 91 -0.06 28.75 64.93
N GLY A 92 -0.07 29.23 63.69
CA GLY A 92 -0.18 28.41 62.49
C GLY A 92 -1.34 28.81 61.59
N LEU A 93 -1.35 28.21 60.41
CA LEU A 93 -2.32 28.51 59.35
C LEU A 93 -3.78 28.39 59.79
N ALA A 94 -4.12 27.38 60.59
CA ALA A 94 -5.46 27.18 61.12
C ALA A 94 -5.84 28.24 62.16
N VAL A 95 -4.87 28.70 62.95
CA VAL A 95 -5.08 29.76 63.96
C VAL A 95 -5.36 31.09 63.23
N ASP A 96 -4.52 31.47 62.28
CA ASP A 96 -4.68 32.70 61.50
C ASP A 96 -6.00 32.69 60.72
N MET A 97 -6.33 31.58 60.07
CA MET A 97 -7.61 31.42 59.37
C MET A 97 -8.79 31.65 60.32
N LEU A 98 -8.79 31.03 61.50
CA LEU A 98 -9.88 31.21 62.46
C LEU A 98 -9.96 32.62 63.02
N GLN A 99 -8.83 33.32 63.19
CA GLN A 99 -8.85 34.74 63.56
C GLN A 99 -9.47 35.62 62.47
N VAL A 100 -9.20 35.33 61.18
CA VAL A 100 -9.86 36.01 60.05
C VAL A 100 -11.36 35.73 60.07
N LEU A 101 -11.78 34.48 60.24
CA LEU A 101 -13.20 34.13 60.32
C LEU A 101 -13.89 34.81 61.52
N ALA A 102 -13.24 34.80 62.69
CA ALA A 102 -13.75 35.39 63.92
C ALA A 102 -14.02 36.90 63.77
N ARG A 103 -13.10 37.64 63.14
CA ARG A 103 -13.28 39.06 62.81
C ARG A 103 -14.47 39.28 61.87
N ARG A 104 -14.67 38.40 60.88
CA ARG A 104 -15.78 38.51 59.91
C ARG A 104 -17.15 38.24 60.53
N ILE A 105 -17.23 37.33 61.51
CA ILE A 105 -18.49 36.97 62.17
C ILE A 105 -18.73 37.68 63.51
N GLY A 106 -17.77 38.49 63.97
CA GLY A 106 -17.89 39.30 65.18
C GLY A 106 -17.89 38.50 66.49
N VAL A 107 -17.03 37.48 66.59
CA VAL A 107 -16.80 36.68 67.80
C VAL A 107 -15.33 36.68 68.21
N THR A 108 -15.07 36.30 69.46
CA THR A 108 -13.72 36.08 69.99
C THR A 108 -13.43 34.59 70.09
N ILE A 109 -12.28 34.17 69.56
CA ILE A 109 -11.79 32.80 69.68
C ILE A 109 -10.96 32.68 70.96
N LYS A 110 -11.36 31.75 71.84
CA LYS A 110 -10.52 31.33 72.97
C LYS A 110 -9.79 30.04 72.58
N PRO A 111 -8.48 30.08 72.29
CA PRO A 111 -7.74 28.89 71.90
C PRO A 111 -7.56 27.95 73.09
N ILE A 112 -7.77 26.65 72.86
CA ILE A 112 -7.58 25.57 73.81
C ILE A 112 -6.60 24.56 73.18
N PRO A 113 -5.28 24.72 73.38
CA PRO A 113 -4.28 23.82 72.83
C PRO A 113 -4.31 22.46 73.53
N LYS A 114 -4.09 21.39 72.76
CA LYS A 114 -3.89 20.02 73.24
C LYS A 114 -2.80 19.36 72.39
N ALA A 115 -1.74 18.86 73.03
CA ALA A 115 -0.58 18.30 72.33
C ALA A 115 -0.87 16.91 71.74
N VAL A 116 -1.63 16.10 72.48
CA VAL A 116 -2.02 14.76 72.03
C VAL A 116 -3.39 14.82 71.37
N TRP A 117 -3.48 14.37 70.12
CA TRP A 117 -4.72 14.40 69.34
C TRP A 117 -5.89 13.67 70.01
N THR A 118 -5.62 12.56 70.71
CA THR A 118 -6.66 11.80 71.41
C THR A 118 -7.32 12.59 72.53
N ASP A 119 -6.55 13.44 73.21
CA ASP A 119 -7.04 14.27 74.30
C ASP A 119 -7.90 15.41 73.76
N LEU A 120 -7.49 16.01 72.64
CA LEU A 120 -8.28 16.99 71.91
C LEU A 120 -9.64 16.41 71.48
N TYR A 121 -9.61 15.22 70.86
CA TYR A 121 -10.82 14.55 70.41
C TYR A 121 -11.76 14.20 71.57
N ALA A 122 -11.21 13.74 72.70
CA ALA A 122 -11.99 13.43 73.90
C ALA A 122 -12.59 14.70 74.55
N ALA A 123 -11.81 15.78 74.68
CA ALA A 123 -12.26 17.08 75.16
C ALA A 123 -13.40 17.65 74.30
N ALA A 124 -13.28 17.53 72.96
CA ALA A 124 -14.32 17.95 72.03
C ALA A 124 -15.61 17.13 72.19
N LYS A 125 -15.51 15.81 72.37
CA LYS A 125 -16.68 14.96 72.66
C LYS A 125 -17.36 15.32 73.99
N ARG A 126 -16.57 15.70 75.00
CA ARG A 126 -17.07 16.18 76.30
C ARG A 126 -17.52 17.65 76.27
N ARG A 127 -17.46 18.33 75.12
CA ARG A 127 -17.87 19.74 74.93
C ARG A 127 -17.08 20.74 75.79
N GLU A 128 -15.84 20.37 76.14
CA GLU A 128 -14.86 21.28 76.76
C GLU A 128 -14.38 22.36 75.77
N VAL A 129 -14.49 22.06 74.47
CA VAL A 129 -14.34 22.99 73.35
C VAL A 129 -15.61 23.00 72.52
N ASP A 130 -15.89 24.13 71.87
CA ASP A 130 -17.09 24.36 71.06
C ASP A 130 -16.85 24.02 69.58
N ALA A 131 -15.61 24.16 69.12
CA ALA A 131 -15.15 23.72 67.81
C ALA A 131 -13.71 23.17 67.86
N VAL A 132 -13.30 22.40 66.85
CA VAL A 132 -11.93 21.95 66.62
C VAL A 132 -11.48 22.43 65.24
N ALA A 133 -10.34 23.11 65.18
CA ALA A 133 -9.88 23.77 63.96
C ALA A 133 -9.46 22.78 62.86
N THR A 134 -8.73 21.73 63.22
CA THR A 134 -8.11 20.79 62.27
C THR A 134 -8.64 19.38 62.48
N MET A 135 -9.90 19.14 62.10
CA MET A 135 -10.48 17.80 62.15
C MET A 135 -10.96 17.32 60.79
N GLY A 136 -10.32 16.25 60.30
CA GLY A 136 -10.79 15.52 59.12
C GLY A 136 -12.19 14.92 59.31
N ARG A 137 -13.05 15.12 58.32
CA ARG A 137 -14.43 14.63 58.27
C ARG A 137 -14.41 13.11 58.07
N GLN A 138 -15.07 12.39 58.98
CA GLN A 138 -15.15 10.92 58.97
C GLN A 138 -16.54 10.48 59.43
N PRO A 139 -17.13 9.40 58.87
CA PRO A 139 -18.47 8.95 59.25
C PRO A 139 -18.64 8.72 60.75
N GLN A 140 -17.63 8.17 61.44
CA GLN A 140 -17.68 7.98 62.90
C GLN A 140 -17.70 9.30 63.70
N ARG A 141 -17.12 10.38 63.15
CA ARG A 141 -17.02 11.69 63.83
C ARG A 141 -18.27 12.54 63.61
N GLU A 142 -18.96 12.37 62.49
CA GLU A 142 -20.23 13.04 62.21
C GLU A 142 -21.35 12.70 63.22
N LYS A 143 -21.19 11.61 63.98
CA LYS A 143 -22.09 11.30 65.10
C LYS A 143 -22.05 12.38 66.19
N TRP A 144 -20.91 13.06 66.36
CA TRP A 144 -20.65 14.00 67.46
C TRP A 144 -20.46 15.45 66.99
N PHE A 145 -20.19 15.67 65.70
CA PHE A 145 -19.82 16.97 65.16
C PHE A 145 -20.55 17.29 63.85
N VAL A 146 -20.69 18.58 63.56
CA VAL A 146 -21.04 19.14 62.25
C VAL A 146 -19.78 19.76 61.66
N PHE A 147 -19.50 19.50 60.39
CA PHE A 147 -18.28 19.94 59.72
C PHE A 147 -18.59 21.06 58.72
N THR A 148 -17.69 22.03 58.63
CA THR A 148 -17.65 22.98 57.52
C THR A 148 -17.13 22.32 56.24
N ARG A 149 -17.10 23.07 55.12
CA ARG A 149 -16.25 22.72 53.98
C ARG A 149 -14.79 22.60 54.41
N PRO A 150 -14.01 21.73 53.74
CA PRO A 150 -12.57 21.68 53.96
C PRO A 150 -11.92 23.00 53.57
N TYR A 151 -10.95 23.43 54.37
CA TYR A 151 -10.21 24.67 54.13
C TYR A 151 -8.70 24.47 54.12
N LEU A 152 -8.20 23.32 54.58
CA LEU A 152 -6.81 22.90 54.43
C LEU A 152 -6.73 21.60 53.65
N PHE A 153 -5.78 21.54 52.73
CA PHE A 153 -5.48 20.38 51.90
C PHE A 153 -4.03 20.00 52.14
N LYS A 154 -3.76 18.71 52.34
CA LYS A 154 -2.43 18.24 52.75
C LYS A 154 -2.02 17.03 51.93
N SER A 155 -0.79 17.09 51.44
CA SER A 155 -0.11 15.95 50.84
C SER A 155 0.59 15.12 51.93
N LEU A 156 0.34 13.81 51.94
CA LEU A 156 1.00 12.84 52.79
C LEU A 156 2.29 12.36 52.12
N VAL A 157 3.38 12.30 52.87
CA VAL A 157 4.72 11.99 52.36
C VAL A 157 5.43 10.98 53.25
N ILE A 158 6.38 10.27 52.64
CA ILE A 158 7.28 9.34 53.30
C ILE A 158 8.58 10.08 53.55
N MET A 159 9.03 10.11 54.81
CA MET A 159 10.35 10.61 55.16
C MET A 159 11.24 9.47 55.64
N THR A 160 12.49 9.46 55.20
CA THR A 160 13.52 8.48 55.57
C THR A 160 14.81 9.21 55.90
N ARG A 161 15.80 8.47 56.40
CA ARG A 161 17.16 9.00 56.44
C ARG A 161 17.74 9.16 55.02
N LYS A 162 18.70 10.08 54.85
CA LYS A 162 19.28 10.46 53.55
C LYS A 162 19.94 9.29 52.84
N GLU A 163 20.63 8.44 53.58
CA GLU A 163 21.33 7.25 53.11
C GLU A 163 20.40 6.10 52.76
N THR A 164 19.13 6.13 53.20
CA THR A 164 18.16 5.09 52.86
C THR A 164 17.76 5.23 51.39
N THR A 165 18.17 4.26 50.55
CA THR A 165 17.83 4.18 49.12
C THR A 165 16.77 3.12 48.81
N ALA A 166 16.43 2.27 49.78
CA ALA A 166 15.51 1.15 49.58
C ALA A 166 14.03 1.55 49.55
N ILE A 167 13.68 2.77 49.94
CA ILE A 167 12.30 3.27 50.01
C ILE A 167 12.20 4.53 49.15
N ASN A 168 11.59 4.44 47.95
CA ASN A 168 11.39 5.60 47.06
C ASN A 168 9.95 5.72 46.54
N ARG A 169 9.05 4.82 46.94
CA ARG A 169 7.64 4.82 46.60
C ARG A 169 6.82 4.14 47.71
N PRO A 170 5.50 4.38 47.79
CA PRO A 170 4.64 3.78 48.81
C PRO A 170 4.71 2.25 48.93
N GLY A 171 4.87 1.54 47.80
CA GLY A 171 4.99 0.09 47.80
C GLY A 171 6.23 -0.47 48.50
N ASP A 172 7.29 0.33 48.66
CA ASP A 172 8.54 -0.11 49.30
C ASP A 172 8.44 -0.14 50.84
N LEU A 173 7.32 0.31 51.41
CA LEU A 173 7.05 0.25 52.86
C LEU A 173 6.74 -1.17 53.36
N ALA A 174 6.42 -2.10 52.47
CA ALA A 174 6.11 -3.48 52.83
C ALA A 174 7.24 -4.11 53.66
N GLY A 175 6.90 -4.65 54.84
CA GLY A 175 7.86 -5.30 55.75
C GLY A 175 8.73 -4.35 56.59
N ARG A 176 8.64 -3.02 56.38
CA ARG A 176 9.45 -2.00 57.06
C ARG A 176 8.82 -1.52 58.35
N SER A 177 9.66 -1.04 59.27
CA SER A 177 9.21 -0.33 60.48
C SER A 177 8.83 1.10 60.11
N VAL A 178 7.56 1.48 60.29
CA VAL A 178 7.05 2.78 59.86
C VAL A 178 6.47 3.53 61.05
N ALA A 179 7.03 4.71 61.35
CA ALA A 179 6.54 5.60 62.39
C ALA A 179 5.22 6.26 61.97
N LEU A 180 4.17 6.07 62.78
CA LEU A 180 2.80 6.53 62.53
C LEU A 180 2.25 7.20 63.79
N VAL A 181 1.64 8.38 63.64
CA VAL A 181 0.98 9.05 64.78
C VAL A 181 -0.32 8.30 65.09
N GLU A 182 -0.47 7.84 66.33
CA GLU A 182 -1.59 6.98 66.69
C GLU A 182 -2.95 7.65 66.43
N LYS A 183 -3.93 6.90 65.89
CA LYS A 183 -5.32 7.34 65.63
C LYS A 183 -5.48 8.53 64.67
N TYR A 184 -4.42 8.91 63.96
CA TYR A 184 -4.54 9.83 62.82
C TYR A 184 -5.30 9.19 61.66
N GLN A 185 -5.96 10.03 60.85
CA GLN A 185 -6.90 9.58 59.82
C GLN A 185 -6.27 8.74 58.69
N TYR A 186 -4.97 8.89 58.43
CA TYR A 186 -4.26 8.14 57.40
C TYR A 186 -3.85 6.72 57.83
N VAL A 187 -3.82 6.42 59.14
CA VAL A 187 -3.22 5.19 59.67
C VAL A 187 -3.99 3.94 59.21
N LYS A 188 -5.31 3.93 59.39
CA LYS A 188 -6.14 2.76 59.05
C LYS A 188 -6.11 2.47 57.54
N PRO A 189 -6.35 3.44 56.63
CA PRO A 189 -6.23 3.20 55.19
C PRO A 189 -4.84 2.71 54.78
N LEU A 190 -3.78 3.27 55.35
CA LEU A 190 -2.40 2.88 55.04
C LEU A 190 -2.13 1.42 55.41
N LEU A 191 -2.52 0.98 56.62
CA LEU A 191 -2.32 -0.40 57.07
C LEU A 191 -3.22 -1.40 56.33
N GLN A 192 -4.38 -0.97 55.84
CA GLN A 192 -5.22 -1.79 54.96
C GLN A 192 -4.58 -1.98 53.58
N GLN A 193 -3.96 -0.93 53.04
CA GLN A 193 -3.29 -0.98 51.74
C GLN A 193 -1.95 -1.72 51.79
N TYR A 194 -1.22 -1.61 52.91
CA TYR A 194 0.10 -2.22 53.11
C TYR A 194 0.12 -3.04 54.41
N PRO A 195 -0.52 -4.22 54.44
CA PRO A 195 -0.71 -4.99 55.67
C PRO A 195 0.60 -5.56 56.26
N SER A 196 1.67 -5.65 55.48
CA SER A 196 2.99 -6.10 55.93
C SER A 196 3.83 -5.00 56.60
N VAL A 197 3.37 -3.75 56.63
CA VAL A 197 4.02 -2.67 57.37
C VAL A 197 4.04 -3.00 58.86
N LYS A 198 5.18 -2.76 59.52
CA LYS A 198 5.33 -2.89 60.97
C LYS A 198 5.12 -1.50 61.60
N PRO A 199 3.94 -1.19 62.17
CA PRO A 199 3.68 0.15 62.70
C PRO A 199 4.52 0.40 63.96
N TYR A 200 5.18 1.56 64.01
CA TYR A 200 5.83 2.13 65.19
C TYR A 200 5.00 3.34 65.64
N TYR A 201 4.12 3.16 66.62
CA TYR A 201 3.21 4.22 67.04
C TYR A 201 3.93 5.30 67.87
N VAL A 202 3.57 6.55 67.61
CA VAL A 202 4.09 7.73 68.30
C VAL A 202 2.96 8.71 68.62
N ASP A 203 3.20 9.61 69.59
CA ASP A 203 2.22 10.61 70.03
C ASP A 203 2.21 11.85 69.12
N THR A 204 3.36 12.24 68.58
CA THR A 204 3.49 13.42 67.69
C THR A 204 4.27 13.12 66.41
N MET A 205 4.10 13.97 65.40
CA MET A 205 4.90 13.86 64.15
C MET A 205 6.39 14.07 64.40
N LEU A 206 6.76 14.92 65.36
CA LEU A 206 8.15 15.14 65.74
C LEU A 206 8.77 13.87 66.30
N ASP A 207 8.05 13.15 67.17
CA ASP A 207 8.50 11.86 67.71
C ASP A 207 8.71 10.82 66.60
N GLY A 208 7.83 10.81 65.59
CA GLY A 208 7.97 9.95 64.43
C GLY A 208 9.21 10.28 63.59
N LEU A 209 9.47 11.57 63.33
CA LEU A 209 10.68 12.00 62.62
C LEU A 209 11.95 11.69 63.42
N ASN A 210 11.93 11.92 64.73
CA ASN A 210 13.04 11.59 65.63
C ASN A 210 13.31 10.07 65.63
N ALA A 211 12.27 9.24 65.68
CA ALA A 211 12.40 7.78 65.62
C ALA A 211 13.14 7.33 64.35
N VAL A 212 12.85 7.95 63.20
CA VAL A 212 13.57 7.67 61.95
C VAL A 212 14.99 8.22 61.98
N ALA A 213 15.18 9.44 62.50
CA ALA A 213 16.48 10.10 62.57
C ALA A 213 17.50 9.30 63.39
N VAL A 214 17.05 8.64 64.47
CA VAL A 214 17.89 7.82 65.36
C VAL A 214 17.87 6.32 65.02
N GLY A 215 17.17 5.88 63.98
CA GLY A 215 17.19 4.49 63.53
C GLY A 215 16.18 3.54 64.17
N LYS A 216 15.24 4.02 64.99
CA LYS A 216 14.16 3.19 65.58
C LYS A 216 13.07 2.80 64.59
N ALA A 217 12.88 3.60 63.54
CA ALA A 217 12.00 3.29 62.41
C ALA A 217 12.75 3.47 61.07
N ASP A 218 12.32 2.75 60.04
CA ASP A 218 12.88 2.83 58.69
C ASP A 218 12.33 4.05 57.94
N ALA A 219 11.07 4.39 58.18
CA ALA A 219 10.38 5.52 57.57
C ALA A 219 9.37 6.15 58.53
N ALA A 220 9.00 7.40 58.27
CA ALA A 220 7.93 8.12 58.96
C ALA A 220 6.91 8.59 57.92
N ILE A 221 5.63 8.47 58.25
CA ILE A 221 4.55 9.04 57.46
C ILE A 221 4.15 10.36 58.09
N THR A 222 4.23 11.43 57.31
CA THR A 222 3.92 12.80 57.76
C THR A 222 3.23 13.59 56.65
N PHE A 223 2.77 14.79 56.95
CA PHE A 223 2.32 15.73 55.90
C PHE A 223 3.48 16.58 55.42
N LEU A 224 3.51 16.94 54.14
CA LEU A 224 4.61 17.67 53.52
C LEU A 224 4.98 18.95 54.28
N GLY A 225 3.99 19.78 54.63
CA GLY A 225 4.20 21.00 55.40
C GLY A 225 4.76 20.73 56.80
N ALA A 226 4.16 19.78 57.51
CA ALA A 226 4.60 19.41 58.86
C ALA A 226 6.00 18.82 58.89
N GLY A 227 6.29 17.87 57.98
CA GLY A 227 7.59 17.27 57.81
C GLY A 227 8.66 18.30 57.47
N HIS A 228 8.35 19.27 56.60
CA HIS A 228 9.27 20.34 56.25
C HIS A 228 9.56 21.24 57.45
N TYR A 229 8.51 21.77 58.07
CA TYR A 229 8.64 22.69 59.20
C TYR A 229 9.44 22.05 60.33
N LEU A 230 9.05 20.84 60.76
CA LEU A 230 9.72 20.13 61.85
C LEU A 230 11.17 19.80 61.51
N LYS A 231 11.44 19.32 60.28
CA LYS A 231 12.81 19.04 59.84
C LYS A 231 13.69 20.30 59.89
N THR A 232 13.15 21.46 59.49
CA THR A 232 13.90 22.72 59.48
C THR A 232 14.07 23.26 60.90
N LYS A 233 12.98 23.39 61.68
CA LYS A 233 13.01 23.93 63.06
C LYS A 233 13.93 23.13 63.97
N TYR A 234 13.87 21.80 63.91
CA TYR A 234 14.66 20.91 64.77
C TYR A 234 15.95 20.40 64.12
N GLN A 235 16.37 20.98 62.99
CA GLN A 235 17.64 20.67 62.31
C GLN A 235 17.87 19.17 62.04
N LEU A 236 16.82 18.45 61.64
CA LEU A 236 16.88 17.02 61.30
C LEU A 236 17.51 16.82 59.91
N ALA A 237 18.77 17.25 59.77
CA ALA A 237 19.49 17.33 58.51
C ALA A 237 19.77 15.97 57.87
N ASN A 238 19.74 14.89 58.65
CA ASN A 238 19.91 13.52 58.17
C ASN A 238 18.62 12.94 57.54
N LEU A 239 17.49 13.63 57.59
CA LEU A 239 16.24 13.19 56.96
C LEU A 239 16.04 13.78 55.56
N LYS A 240 15.32 13.06 54.72
CA LYS A 240 14.85 13.49 53.39
C LYS A 240 13.39 13.09 53.15
N PHE A 241 12.73 13.79 52.23
CA PHE A 241 11.50 13.31 51.62
C PHE A 241 11.84 12.21 50.62
N ALA A 242 11.36 11.00 50.88
CA ALA A 242 11.63 9.82 50.07
C ALA A 242 10.63 9.65 48.93
N ALA A 243 9.33 9.83 49.23
CA ALA A 243 8.27 9.75 48.24
C ALA A 243 7.03 10.53 48.69
N VAL A 244 6.18 10.87 47.72
CA VAL A 244 4.81 11.31 48.02
C VAL A 244 3.95 10.06 48.17
N PHE A 245 3.23 9.95 49.30
CA PHE A 245 2.31 8.84 49.55
C PHE A 245 0.94 9.14 48.97
N ASP A 246 0.44 10.36 49.20
CA ASP A 246 -0.86 10.82 48.72
C ASP A 246 -0.81 12.35 48.50
N ARG A 247 -1.29 12.84 47.35
CA ARG A 247 -1.31 14.27 47.04
C ARG A 247 -2.67 14.89 47.35
N ASP A 248 -2.69 15.82 48.30
CA ASP A 248 -3.79 16.75 48.57
C ASP A 248 -5.19 16.15 48.89
N HIS A 249 -5.32 14.82 49.04
CA HIS A 249 -6.58 14.20 49.41
C HIS A 249 -6.89 14.29 50.92
N PHE A 250 -5.90 14.55 51.78
CA PHE A 250 -6.13 14.69 53.21
C PHE A 250 -6.55 16.11 53.57
N THR A 251 -7.85 16.28 53.79
CA THR A 251 -8.43 17.59 54.10
C THR A 251 -8.70 17.80 55.58
N GLU A 252 -8.55 19.03 56.07
CA GLU A 252 -9.05 19.45 57.38
C GLU A 252 -10.23 20.41 57.26
N SER A 253 -11.18 20.25 58.17
CA SER A 253 -12.37 21.09 58.30
C SER A 253 -12.50 21.56 59.74
N ILE A 254 -13.31 22.60 59.95
CA ILE A 254 -13.68 23.02 61.30
C ILE A 254 -14.82 22.11 61.76
N ALA A 255 -14.63 21.39 62.86
CA ALA A 255 -15.64 20.53 63.46
C ALA A 255 -16.29 21.22 64.64
N VAL A 256 -17.59 21.43 64.57
CA VAL A 256 -18.38 22.08 65.62
C VAL A 256 -19.21 21.02 66.35
N ARG A 257 -19.41 21.17 67.66
CA ARG A 257 -20.30 20.30 68.45
C ARG A 257 -21.68 20.15 67.79
N LYS A 258 -22.22 18.92 67.78
CA LYS A 258 -23.46 18.56 67.06
C LYS A 258 -24.66 19.45 67.38
N ASP A 259 -24.74 19.91 68.62
CA ASP A 259 -25.85 20.70 69.15
C ASP A 259 -25.75 22.20 68.84
N TRP A 260 -24.66 22.68 68.21
CA TRP A 260 -24.52 24.04 67.66
C TRP A 260 -24.38 24.03 66.13
N PRO A 261 -25.36 23.52 65.37
CA PRO A 261 -25.28 23.49 63.92
C PRO A 261 -25.22 24.89 63.29
N GLU A 262 -25.78 25.91 63.95
CA GLU A 262 -25.73 27.30 63.48
C GLU A 262 -24.29 27.79 63.33
N LEU A 263 -23.42 27.49 64.29
CA LEU A 263 -22.02 27.91 64.24
C LEU A 263 -21.29 27.25 63.06
N ALA A 264 -21.57 25.99 62.75
CA ALA A 264 -20.98 25.33 61.59
C ALA A 264 -21.41 26.00 60.28
N VAL A 265 -22.70 26.33 60.14
CA VAL A 265 -23.23 27.03 58.95
C VAL A 265 -22.64 28.43 58.81
N ILE A 266 -22.54 29.17 59.92
CA ILE A 266 -21.93 30.51 59.95
C ILE A 266 -20.46 30.44 59.55
N LEU A 267 -19.69 29.52 60.12
CA LEU A 267 -18.28 29.33 59.78
C LEU A 267 -18.09 28.88 58.32
N ASP A 268 -18.98 28.04 57.80
CA ASP A 268 -18.95 27.63 56.39
C ASP A 268 -19.20 28.80 55.44
N LYS A 269 -20.19 29.65 55.74
CA LYS A 269 -20.44 30.90 55.00
C LYS A 269 -19.25 31.85 55.10
N ALA A 270 -18.62 31.96 56.27
CA ALA A 270 -17.44 32.79 56.47
C ALA A 270 -16.25 32.28 55.64
N LEU A 271 -16.01 30.96 55.62
CA LEU A 271 -15.00 30.32 54.76
C LEU A 271 -15.27 30.56 53.27
N ALA A 272 -16.53 30.55 52.86
CA ALA A 272 -16.93 30.86 51.48
C ALA A 272 -16.64 32.32 51.09
N SER A 273 -16.53 33.23 52.07
CA SER A 273 -16.25 34.66 51.83
C SER A 273 -14.75 35.00 51.74
N ILE A 274 -13.86 34.03 52.00
CA ILE A 274 -12.40 34.23 51.89
C ILE A 274 -11.99 34.14 50.43
N SER A 275 -11.37 35.21 49.92
CA SER A 275 -10.89 35.26 48.53
C SER A 275 -9.68 34.33 48.30
N ASP A 276 -9.43 33.99 47.04
CA ASP A 276 -8.25 33.19 46.69
C ASP A 276 -6.93 33.91 47.05
N SER A 277 -6.91 35.25 46.98
CA SER A 277 -5.74 36.04 47.37
C SER A 277 -5.48 35.97 48.89
N GLU A 278 -6.52 36.06 49.72
CA GLU A 278 -6.41 35.90 51.17
C GLU A 278 -5.96 34.48 51.55
N ARG A 279 -6.51 33.47 50.85
CA ARG A 279 -6.07 32.06 51.01
C ARG A 279 -4.60 31.89 50.64
N ALA A 280 -4.17 32.48 49.53
CA ALA A 280 -2.79 32.40 49.06
C ALA A 280 -1.82 33.10 50.03
N GLU A 281 -2.16 34.29 50.53
CA GLU A 281 -1.34 35.04 51.49
C GLU A 281 -1.14 34.24 52.79
N LEU A 282 -2.23 33.69 53.35
CA LEU A 282 -2.17 32.83 54.54
C LEU A 282 -1.32 31.58 54.28
N SER A 283 -1.51 30.92 53.13
CA SER A 283 -0.74 29.72 52.78
C SER A 283 0.75 30.02 52.54
N GLN A 284 1.09 31.16 51.93
CA GLN A 284 2.47 31.56 51.65
C GLN A 284 3.27 31.80 52.94
N ARG A 285 2.64 32.42 53.95
CA ARG A 285 3.28 32.69 55.25
C ARG A 285 3.71 31.41 55.98
N TRP A 286 2.91 30.35 55.87
CA TRP A 286 3.07 29.15 56.69
C TRP A 286 3.65 27.92 55.98
N VAL A 287 3.37 27.71 54.69
CA VAL A 287 3.62 26.42 54.03
C VAL A 287 4.78 26.45 53.01
N GLY A 288 5.22 27.61 52.50
CA GLY A 288 6.41 27.77 51.63
C GLY A 288 6.40 26.95 50.31
N GLN A 289 6.47 27.61 49.14
CA GLN A 289 6.36 26.92 47.83
C GLN A 289 7.63 26.15 47.38
N GLU A 290 8.76 26.26 48.07
CA GLU A 290 10.08 25.88 47.52
C GLU A 290 10.28 24.37 47.28
N HIS A 291 9.54 23.49 47.96
CA HIS A 291 9.79 22.04 47.86
C HIS A 291 9.22 21.34 46.61
N MET A 292 8.26 21.94 45.91
CA MET A 292 7.76 21.38 44.65
C MET A 292 8.79 21.50 43.51
N LEU A 293 9.71 22.48 43.59
CA LEU A 293 10.69 22.77 42.54
C LEU A 293 11.76 21.67 42.42
N HIS A 294 12.27 21.14 43.54
CA HIS A 294 13.32 20.10 43.51
C HIS A 294 12.85 18.76 42.94
N ILE A 295 11.60 18.36 43.21
CA ILE A 295 11.04 17.12 42.63
C ILE A 295 10.82 17.31 41.12
N ALA A 296 10.30 18.46 40.71
CA ALA A 296 10.10 18.79 39.30
C ALA A 296 11.44 18.86 38.52
N LEU A 297 12.47 19.49 39.08
CA LEU A 297 13.79 19.62 38.45
C LEU A 297 14.50 18.27 38.27
N ARG A 298 14.40 17.35 39.24
CA ARG A 298 15.00 16.01 39.11
C ARG A 298 14.31 15.20 38.01
N THR A 299 12.98 15.24 37.95
CA THR A 299 12.21 14.59 36.90
C THR A 299 12.49 15.20 35.53
N LEU A 300 12.59 16.53 35.44
CA LEU A 300 13.01 17.24 34.22
C LEU A 300 14.40 16.80 33.77
N PHE A 301 15.37 16.74 34.69
CA PHE A 301 16.74 16.30 34.38
C PHE A 301 16.78 14.85 33.89
N GLN A 302 15.98 13.95 34.48
CA GLN A 302 15.84 12.57 34.01
C GLN A 302 15.28 12.49 32.58
N TYR A 303 14.25 13.29 32.27
CA TYR A 303 13.72 13.35 30.91
C TYR A 303 14.74 13.95 29.93
N LEU A 304 15.44 15.02 30.31
CA LEU A 304 16.49 15.62 29.49
C LEU A 304 17.64 14.64 29.22
N ALA A 305 18.08 13.88 30.24
CA ALA A 305 19.10 12.86 30.08
C ALA A 305 18.64 11.70 29.18
N ALA A 306 17.39 11.27 29.30
CA ALA A 306 16.81 10.25 28.42
C ALA A 306 16.70 10.73 26.97
N ILE A 307 16.26 11.98 26.75
CA ILE A 307 16.21 12.62 25.43
C ILE A 307 17.61 12.71 24.85
N LEU A 308 18.61 13.17 25.62
CA LEU A 308 19.99 13.26 25.17
C LEU A 308 20.56 11.88 24.81
N GLY A 309 20.29 10.86 25.62
CA GLY A 309 20.68 9.48 25.33
C GLY A 309 20.05 8.95 24.03
N PHE A 310 18.76 9.24 23.82
CA PHE A 310 18.06 8.87 22.58
C PHE A 310 18.63 9.60 21.35
N VAL A 311 18.92 10.90 21.47
CA VAL A 311 19.55 11.69 20.40
C VAL A 311 20.94 11.14 20.07
N LEU A 312 21.76 10.81 21.07
CA LEU A 312 23.07 10.20 20.85
C LEU A 312 22.96 8.83 20.15
N LEU A 313 21.95 8.02 20.51
CA LEU A 313 21.65 6.77 19.83
C LEU A 313 21.26 6.97 18.36
N LEU A 314 20.42 7.96 18.06
CA LEU A 314 20.08 8.32 16.67
C LEU A 314 21.28 8.82 15.89
N VAL A 315 22.11 9.69 16.47
CA VAL A 315 23.31 10.22 15.82
C VAL A 315 24.33 9.13 15.55
N SER A 316 24.61 8.25 16.53
CA SER A 316 25.50 7.11 16.35
C SER A 316 24.98 6.15 15.27
N GLY A 317 23.68 5.82 15.28
CA GLY A 317 23.03 5.05 14.23
C GLY A 317 23.19 5.69 12.85
N PHE A 318 22.98 7.01 12.76
CA PHE A 318 23.18 7.77 11.54
C PHE A 318 24.64 7.76 11.06
N VAL A 319 25.62 7.89 11.95
CA VAL A 319 27.05 7.84 11.61
C VAL A 319 27.47 6.46 11.13
N ILE A 320 27.00 5.40 11.80
CA ILE A 320 27.25 4.00 11.40
C ILE A 320 26.61 3.75 10.03
N TRP A 321 25.36 4.16 9.85
CA TRP A 321 24.65 4.03 8.58
C TRP A 321 25.35 4.80 7.46
N ASN A 322 25.74 6.05 7.69
CA ASN A 322 26.46 6.87 6.71
C ASN A 322 27.84 6.28 6.37
N SER A 323 28.53 5.69 7.36
CA SER A 323 29.82 5.02 7.13
C SER A 323 29.66 3.73 6.34
N ALA A 324 28.64 2.93 6.66
CA ALA A 324 28.27 1.73 5.91
C ALA A 324 27.83 2.08 4.48
N LEU A 325 27.04 3.14 4.31
CA LEU A 325 26.59 3.67 3.03
C LEU A 325 27.77 4.15 2.19
N LYS A 326 28.72 4.90 2.76
CA LYS A 326 29.96 5.29 2.07
C LYS A 326 30.78 4.08 1.63
N LYS A 327 30.83 3.02 2.43
CA LYS A 327 31.51 1.77 2.07
C LYS A 327 30.80 1.05 0.92
N GLN A 328 29.47 0.99 0.93
CA GLN A 328 28.67 0.45 -0.17
C GLN A 328 28.82 1.28 -1.44
N VAL A 329 28.78 2.61 -1.34
CA VAL A 329 29.00 3.51 -2.47
C VAL A 329 30.40 3.28 -3.04
N ARG A 330 31.47 3.27 -2.23
CA ARG A 330 32.84 3.01 -2.71
C ARG A 330 32.97 1.65 -3.39
N ARG A 331 32.37 0.60 -2.83
CA ARG A 331 32.38 -0.74 -3.43
C ARG A 331 31.67 -0.74 -4.77
N LYS A 332 30.47 -0.15 -4.84
CA LYS A 332 29.68 -0.06 -6.06
C LYS A 332 30.32 0.86 -7.10
N THR A 333 30.97 1.95 -6.68
CA THR A 333 31.75 2.83 -7.56
C THR A 333 32.99 2.13 -8.12
N ALA A 334 33.64 1.25 -7.34
CA ALA A 334 34.75 0.43 -7.83
C ALA A 334 34.27 -0.64 -8.82
N GLU A 335 33.18 -1.35 -8.49
CA GLU A 335 32.53 -2.31 -9.39
C GLU A 335 32.08 -1.64 -10.71
N LEU A 336 31.40 -0.49 -10.63
CA LEU A 336 31.00 0.30 -11.81
C LEU A 336 32.18 0.81 -12.62
N ARG A 337 33.31 1.17 -11.98
CA ARG A 337 34.53 1.58 -12.70
C ARG A 337 35.17 0.42 -13.44
N GLN A 338 35.15 -0.77 -12.84
CA GLN A 338 35.62 -1.98 -13.50
C GLN A 338 34.70 -2.34 -14.68
N GLU A 339 33.38 -2.32 -14.49
CA GLU A 339 32.42 -2.55 -15.56
C GLU A 339 32.54 -1.50 -16.68
N LEU A 340 32.75 -0.22 -16.35
CA LEU A 340 33.00 0.83 -17.34
C LEU A 340 34.33 0.63 -18.08
N ALA A 341 35.37 0.16 -17.41
CA ALA A 341 36.64 -0.15 -18.06
C ALA A 341 36.54 -1.35 -19.00
N GLU A 342 35.80 -2.39 -18.60
CA GLU A 342 35.50 -3.56 -19.42
C GLU A 342 34.60 -3.18 -20.61
N ARG A 343 33.54 -2.40 -20.37
CA ARG A 343 32.67 -1.88 -21.44
C ARG A 343 33.43 -1.00 -22.41
N LYS A 344 34.29 -0.09 -21.93
CA LYS A 344 35.08 0.78 -22.81
C LYS A 344 36.07 -0.02 -23.65
N LYS A 345 36.70 -1.04 -23.07
CA LYS A 345 37.57 -1.95 -23.82
C LYS A 345 36.79 -2.74 -24.89
N ALA A 346 35.59 -3.22 -24.54
CA ALA A 346 34.69 -3.88 -25.48
C ALA A 346 34.15 -2.92 -26.55
N GLU A 347 33.96 -1.64 -26.24
CA GLU A 347 33.50 -0.60 -27.16
C GLU A 347 34.61 -0.22 -28.15
N ASP A 348 35.86 -0.07 -27.69
CA ASP A 348 37.02 0.17 -28.55
C ASP A 348 37.28 -1.05 -29.48
N GLU A 349 37.09 -2.28 -28.98
CA GLU A 349 37.18 -3.50 -29.78
C GLU A 349 36.04 -3.58 -30.81
N ASN A 350 34.80 -3.26 -30.40
CA ASN A 350 33.65 -3.16 -31.30
C ASN A 350 33.84 -2.07 -32.36
N GLN A 351 34.47 -0.93 -32.04
CA GLN A 351 34.77 0.11 -33.02
C GLN A 351 35.76 -0.41 -34.08
N ARG A 352 36.84 -1.09 -33.68
CA ARG A 352 37.78 -1.71 -34.63
C ARG A 352 37.12 -2.80 -35.48
N ILE A 353 36.24 -3.61 -34.89
CA ILE A 353 35.47 -4.61 -35.62
C ILE A 353 34.49 -3.94 -36.58
N ASN A 354 33.83 -2.86 -36.18
CA ASN A 354 32.90 -2.10 -37.02
C ASN A 354 33.60 -1.40 -38.20
N GLU A 355 34.82 -0.88 -38.03
CA GLU A 355 35.61 -0.32 -39.12
C GLU A 355 35.97 -1.39 -40.16
N LYS A 356 36.37 -2.59 -39.70
CA LYS A 356 36.60 -3.74 -40.58
C LYS A 356 35.31 -4.16 -41.29
N LEU A 357 34.20 -4.25 -40.57
CA LEU A 357 32.88 -4.54 -41.13
C LEU A 357 32.45 -3.49 -42.14
N ARG A 358 32.74 -2.20 -41.94
CA ARG A 358 32.40 -1.14 -42.91
C ARG A 358 33.16 -1.30 -44.22
N ALA A 359 34.46 -1.60 -44.18
CA ALA A 359 35.25 -1.84 -45.39
C ALA A 359 34.79 -3.10 -46.14
N VAL A 360 34.50 -4.19 -45.43
CA VAL A 360 33.92 -5.41 -46.01
C VAL A 360 32.52 -5.15 -46.56
N ASN A 361 31.67 -4.46 -45.80
CA ASN A 361 30.33 -4.07 -46.23
C ASN A 361 30.38 -3.13 -47.43
N GLY A 362 31.38 -2.26 -47.55
CA GLY A 362 31.57 -1.41 -48.74
C GLY A 362 31.69 -2.26 -50.01
N ILE A 363 32.58 -3.27 -49.99
CA ILE A 363 32.75 -4.20 -51.10
C ILE A 363 31.51 -5.10 -51.30
N ILE A 364 30.91 -5.61 -50.22
CA ILE A 364 29.68 -6.44 -50.32
C ILE A 364 28.52 -5.61 -50.88
N MET A 365 28.35 -4.37 -50.44
CA MET A 365 27.31 -3.46 -50.94
C MET A 365 27.61 -3.08 -52.38
N ALA A 366 28.86 -2.84 -52.78
CA ALA A 366 29.22 -2.65 -54.18
C ALA A 366 28.81 -3.87 -55.03
N CYS A 367 29.12 -5.07 -54.56
CA CYS A 367 28.73 -6.35 -55.17
C CYS A 367 27.20 -6.53 -55.26
N ALA A 368 26.44 -6.02 -54.28
CA ALA A 368 24.98 -6.17 -54.22
C ALA A 368 24.20 -5.01 -54.88
N SER A 369 24.81 -3.83 -55.04
CA SER A 369 24.14 -2.58 -55.42
C SER A 369 23.86 -2.42 -56.91
N THR A 370 24.43 -3.29 -57.75
CA THR A 370 24.37 -3.17 -59.20
C THR A 370 24.12 -4.54 -59.80
N MET A 371 23.07 -4.64 -60.62
CA MET A 371 22.74 -5.89 -61.33
C MET A 371 23.57 -6.04 -62.61
N GLU A 372 24.16 -4.94 -63.09
CA GLU A 372 25.06 -4.93 -64.23
C GLU A 372 26.50 -5.22 -63.80
N THR A 373 27.04 -6.32 -64.30
CA THR A 373 28.35 -6.86 -63.90
C THR A 373 29.49 -5.86 -64.11
N GLU A 374 29.45 -5.06 -65.17
CA GLU A 374 30.51 -4.10 -65.49
C GLU A 374 30.56 -2.93 -64.48
N GLU A 375 29.39 -2.36 -64.13
CA GLU A 375 29.30 -1.29 -63.13
C GLU A 375 29.71 -1.79 -61.73
N MET A 376 29.29 -3.01 -61.38
CA MET A 376 29.64 -3.67 -60.12
C MET A 376 31.15 -3.82 -59.97
N LEU A 377 31.81 -4.38 -60.98
CA LEU A 377 33.25 -4.61 -60.95
C LEU A 377 34.04 -3.30 -60.94
N GLY A 378 33.50 -2.23 -61.56
CA GLY A 378 34.03 -0.88 -61.43
C GLY A 378 34.03 -0.36 -59.99
N LYS A 379 32.90 -0.45 -59.29
CA LYS A 379 32.78 -0.01 -57.89
C LYS A 379 33.62 -0.87 -56.93
N VAL A 380 33.67 -2.18 -57.18
CA VAL A 380 34.53 -3.10 -56.42
C VAL A 380 36.00 -2.72 -56.57
N MET A 381 36.44 -2.34 -57.77
CA MET A 381 37.81 -1.86 -58.00
C MET A 381 38.08 -0.57 -57.19
N ASP A 382 37.17 0.40 -57.22
CA ASP A 382 37.33 1.67 -56.49
C ASP A 382 37.48 1.44 -54.98
N GLU A 383 36.67 0.56 -54.40
CA GLU A 383 36.78 0.19 -52.97
C GLU A 383 38.05 -0.61 -52.66
N ALA A 384 38.47 -1.51 -53.56
CA ALA A 384 39.71 -2.26 -53.40
C ALA A 384 40.94 -1.33 -53.37
N LEU A 385 40.94 -0.27 -54.18
CA LEU A 385 41.98 0.76 -54.18
C LEU A 385 41.91 1.65 -52.94
N LEU A 386 40.70 1.99 -52.46
CA LEU A 386 40.52 2.76 -51.23
C LEU A 386 41.06 2.02 -49.99
N ILE A 387 40.73 0.73 -49.85
CA ILE A 387 41.14 -0.12 -48.73
C ILE A 387 42.67 -0.34 -48.69
N THR A 388 43.28 -0.51 -49.86
CA THR A 388 44.72 -0.73 -49.96
C THR A 388 45.51 0.57 -50.02
N GLY A 389 44.86 1.68 -50.38
CA GLY A 389 45.47 2.95 -50.72
C GLY A 389 46.37 2.87 -51.95
N LEU A 390 46.21 1.85 -52.79
CA LEU A 390 47.02 1.67 -53.99
C LEU A 390 46.50 2.54 -55.14
N GLU A 391 47.37 2.77 -56.11
CA GLU A 391 47.15 3.74 -57.18
C GLU A 391 46.27 3.18 -58.30
N GLY A 392 46.44 1.91 -58.66
CA GLY A 392 45.71 1.31 -59.78
C GLY A 392 45.48 -0.19 -59.62
N GLY A 393 44.60 -0.72 -60.47
CA GLY A 393 44.22 -2.12 -60.42
C GLY A 393 43.40 -2.56 -61.63
N VAL A 394 43.33 -3.87 -61.83
CA VAL A 394 42.59 -4.54 -62.90
C VAL A 394 41.87 -5.76 -62.35
N ILE A 395 40.58 -5.91 -62.65
CA ILE A 395 39.86 -7.18 -62.47
C ILE A 395 39.75 -7.86 -63.83
N TYR A 396 40.17 -9.12 -63.87
CA TYR A 396 39.99 -10.02 -64.99
C TYR A 396 38.83 -10.97 -64.71
N ALA A 397 38.00 -11.24 -65.71
CA ALA A 397 37.04 -12.33 -65.71
C ALA A 397 37.53 -13.48 -66.60
N VAL A 398 37.26 -14.72 -66.19
CA VAL A 398 37.55 -15.91 -67.00
C VAL A 398 36.45 -16.06 -68.06
N GLY A 399 36.83 -15.96 -69.34
CA GLY A 399 35.94 -16.22 -70.45
C GLY A 399 35.70 -17.72 -70.71
N PRO A 400 34.72 -18.07 -71.57
CA PRO A 400 34.44 -19.47 -71.93
C PRO A 400 35.64 -20.21 -72.56
N ASP A 401 36.59 -19.46 -73.14
CA ASP A 401 37.80 -19.98 -73.77
C ASP A 401 39.00 -20.12 -72.81
N GLN A 402 38.77 -20.08 -71.49
CA GLN A 402 39.79 -20.19 -70.44
C GLN A 402 40.87 -19.10 -70.53
N LYS A 403 40.49 -17.90 -70.97
CA LYS A 403 41.35 -16.72 -71.00
C LYS A 403 40.84 -15.63 -70.07
N LEU A 404 41.76 -14.90 -69.48
CA LEU A 404 41.49 -13.75 -68.62
C LEU A 404 41.27 -12.51 -69.48
N ARG A 405 40.06 -11.94 -69.42
CA ARG A 405 39.69 -10.71 -70.13
C ARG A 405 39.42 -9.61 -69.11
N ILE A 406 39.82 -8.38 -69.42
CA ILE A 406 39.62 -7.24 -68.55
C ILE A 406 38.12 -7.01 -68.36
N ALA A 407 37.66 -7.02 -67.12
CA ALA A 407 36.28 -6.75 -66.75
C ALA A 407 36.11 -5.40 -66.03
N ALA A 408 37.15 -4.92 -65.33
CA ALA A 408 37.23 -3.56 -64.80
C ALA A 408 38.69 -3.11 -64.62
N ARG A 409 38.95 -1.80 -64.69
CA ARG A 409 40.30 -1.23 -64.51
C ARG A 409 40.29 0.20 -63.98
N ARG A 410 41.38 0.61 -63.33
CA ARG A 410 41.67 1.98 -62.88
C ARG A 410 43.17 2.30 -62.99
N GLU A 411 43.49 3.52 -63.40
CA GLU A 411 44.86 4.10 -63.43
C GLU A 411 45.91 3.23 -64.16
N THR A 412 45.48 2.55 -65.24
CA THR A 412 46.35 1.79 -66.16
C THR A 412 46.90 2.69 -67.27
N SER A 413 48.11 2.45 -67.76
CA SER A 413 48.69 3.19 -68.90
C SER A 413 47.91 2.94 -70.21
N ALA A 414 48.07 3.86 -71.17
CA ALA A 414 47.48 3.72 -72.52
C ALA A 414 47.89 2.41 -73.23
N ALA A 415 49.07 1.84 -72.93
CA ALA A 415 49.53 0.58 -73.50
C ALA A 415 48.74 -0.65 -73.02
N ILE A 416 48.14 -0.58 -71.82
CA ILE A 416 47.15 -1.55 -71.33
C ILE A 416 45.72 -1.10 -71.73
N GLY A 417 45.55 0.21 -71.90
CA GLY A 417 44.37 0.93 -72.37
C GLY A 417 43.83 0.47 -73.73
N ASP A 418 44.71 0.39 -74.73
CA ASP A 418 44.42 0.21 -76.16
C ASP A 418 44.33 -1.25 -76.63
N LEU A 419 44.24 -2.21 -75.72
CA LEU A 419 44.06 -3.64 -76.03
C LEU A 419 42.62 -4.09 -75.71
N PRO A 420 41.62 -3.81 -76.56
CA PRO A 420 40.24 -4.28 -76.36
C PRO A 420 40.12 -5.81 -76.38
N ASP A 421 41.10 -6.52 -76.93
CA ASP A 421 41.22 -7.98 -76.92
C ASP A 421 42.32 -8.49 -75.97
N HIS A 422 42.63 -7.76 -74.89
CA HIS A 422 43.60 -8.22 -73.90
C HIS A 422 43.12 -9.50 -73.20
N ALA A 423 43.51 -10.64 -73.76
CA ALA A 423 43.24 -11.97 -73.25
C ALA A 423 44.57 -12.58 -72.78
N ALA A 424 44.82 -12.55 -71.47
CA ALA A 424 45.95 -13.26 -70.89
C ALA A 424 45.59 -14.74 -70.76
N LYS A 425 46.51 -15.64 -71.13
CA LYS A 425 46.32 -17.06 -70.87
C LYS A 425 46.65 -17.37 -69.41
N ILE A 426 45.91 -18.32 -68.86
CA ILE A 426 46.17 -18.86 -67.53
C ILE A 426 47.59 -19.45 -67.50
N GLY A 427 48.39 -19.04 -66.51
CA GLY A 427 49.79 -19.44 -66.32
C GLY A 427 50.87 -18.61 -67.02
N GLU A 428 50.54 -17.58 -67.82
CA GLU A 428 51.53 -16.81 -68.61
C GLU A 428 51.85 -15.41 -68.03
N CYS A 429 51.31 -15.03 -66.88
CA CYS A 429 51.62 -13.76 -66.20
C CYS A 429 51.21 -13.85 -64.73
N LEU A 430 51.50 -12.82 -63.91
CA LEU A 430 51.11 -12.79 -62.48
C LEU A 430 49.62 -13.16 -62.26
N CYS A 431 48.70 -12.48 -62.95
CA CYS A 431 47.27 -12.75 -62.82
C CYS A 431 46.92 -14.14 -63.40
N GLY A 432 47.60 -14.60 -64.45
CA GLY A 432 47.42 -15.95 -65.02
C GLY A 432 47.88 -17.08 -64.09
N GLU A 433 48.99 -16.93 -63.39
CA GLU A 433 49.49 -17.91 -62.42
C GLU A 433 48.63 -17.93 -61.15
N CYS A 434 48.20 -16.75 -60.70
CA CYS A 434 47.22 -16.60 -59.63
C CYS A 434 45.92 -17.36 -59.95
N ALA A 435 45.41 -17.22 -61.18
CA ALA A 435 44.23 -17.94 -61.66
C ALA A 435 44.43 -19.47 -61.74
N ARG A 436 45.64 -19.94 -62.04
CA ARG A 436 45.96 -21.38 -62.15
C ARG A 436 46.09 -22.03 -60.77
N ASP A 437 46.81 -21.36 -59.88
CA ASP A 437 47.26 -21.96 -58.62
C ASP A 437 46.27 -21.70 -57.47
N HIS A 438 45.21 -20.92 -57.73
CA HIS A 438 44.13 -20.58 -56.78
C HIS A 438 44.65 -19.95 -55.49
N LYS A 439 45.78 -19.24 -55.56
CA LYS A 439 46.43 -18.60 -54.42
C LYS A 439 46.80 -17.16 -54.72
N PRO A 440 46.73 -16.26 -53.72
CA PRO A 440 47.19 -14.90 -53.89
C PRO A 440 48.71 -14.88 -54.15
N LEU A 441 49.13 -14.00 -55.05
CA LEU A 441 50.53 -13.76 -55.37
C LEU A 441 50.85 -12.28 -55.11
N ILE A 442 51.77 -12.02 -54.19
CA ILE A 442 52.12 -10.65 -53.75
C ILE A 442 53.60 -10.41 -54.06
N LEU A 443 53.86 -9.46 -54.94
CA LEU A 443 55.19 -9.05 -55.37
C LEU A 443 55.54 -7.72 -54.68
N ALA A 444 56.43 -7.80 -53.69
CA ALA A 444 56.72 -6.70 -52.77
C ALA A 444 57.66 -5.62 -53.33
N ASP A 445 58.33 -5.89 -54.44
CA ASP A 445 59.30 -5.00 -55.07
C ASP A 445 59.30 -5.12 -56.60
N ARG A 446 60.00 -4.17 -57.24
CA ARG A 446 60.07 -4.05 -58.69
C ARG A 446 60.77 -5.24 -59.36
N GLU A 447 61.78 -5.83 -58.71
CA GLU A 447 62.52 -6.95 -59.30
C GLU A 447 61.62 -8.19 -59.38
N ALA A 448 60.85 -8.44 -58.33
CA ALA A 448 59.83 -9.48 -58.30
C ALA A 448 58.76 -9.24 -59.37
N VAL A 449 58.26 -8.01 -59.52
CA VAL A 449 57.28 -7.65 -60.56
C VAL A 449 57.80 -7.93 -61.97
N LEU A 450 59.05 -7.58 -62.27
CA LEU A 450 59.64 -7.79 -63.59
C LEU A 450 59.76 -9.28 -63.98
N LYS A 451 59.87 -10.19 -63.02
CA LYS A 451 59.92 -11.65 -63.27
C LYS A 451 58.62 -12.20 -63.84
N PHE A 452 57.49 -11.56 -63.56
CA PHE A 452 56.16 -11.96 -64.05
C PHE A 452 55.62 -11.06 -65.17
N SER A 453 56.39 -10.06 -65.59
CA SER A 453 56.04 -9.15 -66.69
C SER A 453 56.35 -9.82 -68.02
N THR A 454 55.33 -10.30 -68.72
CA THR A 454 55.49 -11.04 -69.99
C THR A 454 55.36 -10.19 -71.25
N ARG A 455 55.13 -8.87 -71.11
CA ARG A 455 55.05 -7.92 -72.23
C ARG A 455 55.72 -6.58 -71.92
N GLU A 456 56.16 -5.89 -72.98
CA GLU A 456 56.80 -4.57 -72.92
C GLU A 456 55.89 -3.51 -72.27
N ALA A 457 54.56 -3.61 -72.46
CA ALA A 457 53.56 -2.76 -71.81
C ALA A 457 53.61 -2.83 -70.27
N THR A 458 53.70 -4.03 -69.68
CA THR A 458 53.85 -4.22 -68.23
C THR A 458 55.23 -3.83 -67.70
N CYS A 459 56.29 -3.96 -68.53
CA CYS A 459 57.64 -3.51 -68.19
C CYS A 459 57.74 -1.97 -68.15
N GLY A 460 57.02 -1.29 -69.05
CA GLY A 460 56.98 0.16 -69.18
C GLY A 460 56.21 0.91 -68.09
N GLU A 461 55.27 0.25 -67.40
CA GLU A 461 54.42 0.89 -66.38
C GLU A 461 55.13 1.30 -65.08
N ASN A 462 56.41 0.98 -64.90
CA ASN A 462 57.18 1.24 -63.69
C ASN A 462 56.54 0.75 -62.36
N ILE A 463 55.79 -0.36 -62.40
CA ILE A 463 55.16 -0.93 -61.20
C ILE A 463 56.24 -1.37 -60.20
N ARG A 464 56.08 -0.96 -58.93
CA ARG A 464 57.00 -1.26 -57.82
C ARG A 464 56.41 -2.25 -56.80
N PHE A 465 55.10 -2.43 -56.80
CA PHE A 465 54.37 -3.40 -56.00
C PHE A 465 53.16 -3.89 -56.78
N HIS A 466 52.90 -5.20 -56.78
CA HIS A 466 51.76 -5.80 -57.47
C HIS A 466 51.24 -6.99 -56.66
N ALA A 467 49.94 -7.03 -56.38
CA ALA A 467 49.29 -8.16 -55.75
C ALA A 467 48.13 -8.65 -56.62
N ALA A 468 48.03 -9.96 -56.80
CA ALA A 468 46.96 -10.63 -57.52
C ALA A 468 46.23 -11.59 -56.58
N PHE A 469 44.91 -11.55 -56.58
CA PHE A 469 44.03 -12.36 -55.75
C PHE A 469 43.04 -13.12 -56.63
N PRO A 470 42.93 -14.46 -56.48
CA PRO A 470 42.02 -15.25 -57.31
C PRO A 470 40.58 -15.05 -56.84
N LEU A 471 39.67 -14.88 -57.78
CA LEU A 471 38.24 -14.76 -57.53
C LEU A 471 37.61 -16.14 -57.72
N ILE A 472 37.45 -16.90 -56.63
CA ILE A 472 36.99 -18.29 -56.67
C ILE A 472 35.54 -18.42 -56.16
N SER A 473 34.68 -19.04 -56.95
CA SER A 473 33.32 -19.44 -56.56
C SER A 473 33.18 -20.96 -56.67
N GLY A 474 32.98 -21.65 -55.54
CA GLY A 474 33.03 -23.11 -55.46
C GLY A 474 34.42 -23.65 -55.82
N GLU A 475 34.50 -24.50 -56.84
CA GLU A 475 35.78 -25.04 -57.37
C GLU A 475 36.31 -24.28 -58.60
N ARG A 476 35.58 -23.25 -59.07
CA ARG A 476 35.90 -22.51 -60.31
C ARG A 476 36.55 -21.16 -60.01
N CYS A 477 37.62 -20.84 -60.73
CA CYS A 477 38.16 -19.49 -60.79
C CYS A 477 37.32 -18.65 -61.75
N MET A 478 36.59 -17.68 -61.21
CA MET A 478 35.73 -16.75 -61.95
C MET A 478 36.54 -15.58 -62.54
N GLY A 479 37.72 -15.30 -61.98
CA GLY A 479 38.53 -14.14 -62.35
C GLY A 479 39.71 -13.90 -61.43
N VAL A 480 40.37 -12.74 -61.60
CA VAL A 480 41.49 -12.32 -60.74
C VAL A 480 41.42 -10.82 -60.49
N LEU A 481 41.52 -10.43 -59.23
CA LEU A 481 41.68 -9.03 -58.80
C LEU A 481 43.16 -8.72 -58.65
N CYS A 482 43.67 -7.79 -59.46
CA CYS A 482 45.05 -7.35 -59.43
C CYS A 482 45.11 -5.87 -58.99
N VAL A 483 45.96 -5.52 -58.02
CA VAL A 483 46.18 -4.15 -57.53
C VAL A 483 47.67 -3.83 -57.49
N PHE A 484 48.04 -2.60 -57.81
CA PHE A 484 49.44 -2.20 -57.97
C PHE A 484 49.70 -0.72 -57.61
N THR A 485 50.97 -0.37 -57.43
CA THR A 485 51.42 1.03 -57.39
C THR A 485 52.80 1.21 -58.02
N ARG A 486 53.05 2.41 -58.52
CA ARG A 486 54.35 2.85 -59.07
C ARG A 486 55.20 3.59 -58.03
N THR A 487 54.62 3.86 -56.86
CA THR A 487 55.26 4.58 -55.74
C THR A 487 55.90 3.62 -54.73
N ASP A 488 56.61 4.17 -53.74
CA ASP A 488 57.14 3.40 -52.61
C ASP A 488 56.09 3.09 -51.53
N LYS A 489 54.81 3.43 -51.78
CA LYS A 489 53.72 3.10 -50.87
C LYS A 489 53.62 1.57 -50.72
N ARG A 490 53.42 1.13 -49.47
CA ARG A 490 53.24 -0.28 -49.14
C ARG A 490 51.89 -0.44 -48.42
N PRO A 491 50.98 -1.28 -48.94
CA PRO A 491 49.73 -1.57 -48.25
C PRO A 491 50.03 -2.35 -46.97
N SER A 492 49.19 -2.18 -45.95
CA SER A 492 49.36 -2.94 -44.70
C SER A 492 49.05 -4.43 -44.94
N ALA A 493 49.68 -5.32 -44.16
CA ALA A 493 49.36 -6.75 -44.21
C ALA A 493 47.87 -7.02 -43.95
N GLN A 494 47.23 -6.19 -43.10
CA GLN A 494 45.80 -6.27 -42.81
C GLN A 494 44.95 -5.91 -44.03
N SER A 495 45.37 -4.93 -44.84
CA SER A 495 44.67 -4.52 -46.07
C SER A 495 44.69 -5.64 -47.13
N LEU A 496 45.83 -6.32 -47.28
CA LEU A 496 45.99 -7.42 -48.25
C LEU A 496 45.20 -8.67 -47.81
N GLN A 497 45.22 -8.99 -46.52
CA GLN A 497 44.40 -10.08 -45.97
C GLN A 497 42.90 -9.79 -46.11
N LEU A 498 42.50 -8.52 -46.01
CA LEU A 498 41.12 -8.09 -46.25
C LEU A 498 40.73 -8.32 -47.71
N LEU A 499 41.59 -7.94 -48.66
CA LEU A 499 41.36 -8.21 -50.09
C LEU A 499 41.27 -9.71 -50.39
N GLU A 500 42.11 -10.54 -49.80
CA GLU A 500 42.01 -12.00 -49.93
C GLU A 500 40.67 -12.52 -49.41
N THR A 501 40.21 -12.01 -48.26
CA THR A 501 38.93 -12.41 -47.65
C THR A 501 37.73 -12.02 -48.52
N VAL A 502 37.73 -10.82 -49.11
CA VAL A 502 36.62 -10.33 -49.94
C VAL A 502 36.69 -10.83 -51.39
N SER A 503 37.81 -11.41 -51.83
CA SER A 503 37.96 -11.97 -53.18
C SER A 503 36.94 -13.08 -53.46
N ALA A 504 36.61 -13.90 -52.46
CA ALA A 504 35.54 -14.89 -52.57
C ALA A 504 34.15 -14.25 -52.74
N GLN A 505 33.89 -13.11 -52.08
CA GLN A 505 32.62 -12.39 -52.20
C GLN A 505 32.45 -11.78 -53.59
N ILE A 506 33.52 -11.20 -54.13
CA ILE A 506 33.55 -10.67 -55.50
C ILE A 506 33.33 -11.81 -56.50
N ALA A 507 33.96 -12.97 -56.29
CA ALA A 507 33.77 -14.14 -57.13
C ALA A 507 32.33 -14.67 -57.12
N MET A 508 31.72 -14.77 -55.93
CA MET A 508 30.31 -15.14 -55.79
C MET A 508 29.39 -14.10 -56.43
N ALA A 509 29.71 -12.81 -56.37
CA ALA A 509 28.92 -11.77 -57.03
C ALA A 509 28.98 -11.89 -58.56
N ILE A 510 30.15 -12.21 -59.12
CA ILE A 510 30.30 -12.50 -60.56
C ILE A 510 29.49 -13.74 -60.95
N ASP A 511 29.60 -14.84 -60.18
CA ASP A 511 28.87 -16.08 -60.44
C ASP A 511 27.35 -15.88 -60.31
N ASN A 512 26.92 -15.14 -59.28
CA ASN A 512 25.50 -14.77 -59.08
C ASN A 512 24.97 -13.87 -60.20
N ALA A 513 25.73 -12.89 -60.68
CA ALA A 513 25.31 -12.05 -61.80
C ALA A 513 25.14 -12.89 -63.08
N GLN A 514 26.04 -13.83 -63.33
CA GLN A 514 25.93 -14.78 -64.45
C GLN A 514 24.70 -15.69 -64.31
N LEU A 515 24.48 -16.26 -63.12
CA LEU A 515 23.31 -17.09 -62.81
C LEU A 515 21.99 -16.31 -62.86
N TYR A 516 21.98 -15.06 -62.39
CA TYR A 516 20.81 -14.19 -62.41
C TYR A 516 20.43 -13.80 -63.83
N ALA A 517 21.41 -13.47 -64.69
CA ALA A 517 21.18 -13.24 -66.11
C ALA A 517 20.56 -14.49 -66.79
N ALA A 518 21.05 -15.68 -66.46
CA ALA A 518 20.47 -16.94 -66.95
C ALA A 518 19.05 -17.18 -66.39
N SER A 519 18.81 -16.85 -65.13
CA SER A 519 17.52 -16.97 -64.45
C SER A 519 16.47 -16.00 -65.00
N ILE A 520 16.82 -14.73 -65.26
CA ILE A 520 15.91 -13.76 -65.90
C ILE A 520 15.45 -14.29 -67.26
N GLN A 521 16.35 -14.82 -68.07
CA GLN A 521 16.00 -15.40 -69.37
C GLN A 521 15.01 -16.58 -69.21
N GLN A 522 15.18 -17.40 -68.17
CA GLN A 522 14.21 -18.46 -67.84
C GLN A 522 12.88 -17.90 -67.31
N ALA A 523 12.90 -16.87 -66.46
CA ALA A 523 11.73 -16.24 -65.89
C ALA A 523 10.85 -15.59 -66.97
N LEU A 524 11.45 -14.89 -67.94
CA LEU A 524 10.74 -14.34 -69.10
C LEU A 524 10.04 -15.46 -69.90
N THR A 525 10.75 -16.56 -70.15
CA THR A 525 10.18 -17.73 -70.83
C THR A 525 9.03 -18.38 -70.03
N LEU A 526 9.11 -18.39 -68.70
CA LEU A 526 8.06 -18.90 -67.82
C LEU A 526 6.88 -17.95 -67.70
N GLU A 527 7.10 -16.64 -67.63
CA GLU A 527 6.04 -15.62 -67.60
C GLU A 527 5.18 -15.69 -68.85
N ASP A 528 5.78 -15.89 -70.03
CA ASP A 528 5.03 -16.11 -71.27
C ASP A 528 4.12 -17.34 -71.16
N LYS A 529 4.61 -18.45 -70.59
CA LYS A 529 3.82 -19.67 -70.35
C LYS A 529 2.74 -19.49 -69.29
N VAL A 530 3.02 -18.76 -68.20
CA VAL A 530 2.05 -18.47 -67.14
C VAL A 530 0.96 -17.56 -67.67
N ARG A 531 1.30 -16.56 -68.50
CA ARG A 531 0.34 -15.66 -69.14
C ARG A 531 -0.61 -16.42 -70.05
N GLU A 532 -0.09 -17.33 -70.87
CA GLU A 532 -0.89 -18.24 -71.69
C GLU A 532 -1.84 -19.09 -70.82
N ARG A 533 -1.32 -19.72 -69.75
CA ARG A 533 -2.13 -20.59 -68.90
C ARG A 533 -3.14 -19.86 -68.03
N THR A 534 -2.85 -18.63 -67.63
CA THR A 534 -3.77 -17.77 -66.86
C THR A 534 -4.97 -17.37 -67.74
N ALA A 535 -4.74 -17.05 -69.02
CA ALA A 535 -5.81 -16.77 -69.96
C ALA A 535 -6.75 -17.97 -70.16
N ASP A 536 -6.20 -19.19 -70.24
CA ASP A 536 -6.98 -20.43 -70.26
C ASP A 536 -7.81 -20.62 -68.98
N LEU A 537 -7.20 -20.45 -67.81
CA LEU A 537 -7.87 -20.61 -66.52
C LEU A 537 -8.98 -19.58 -66.32
N ASP A 538 -8.79 -18.33 -66.72
CA ASP A 538 -9.82 -17.29 -66.64
C ASP A 538 -11.00 -17.56 -67.57
N LYS A 539 -10.77 -18.23 -68.70
CA LYS A 539 -11.86 -18.74 -69.54
C LYS A 539 -12.66 -19.80 -68.78
N VAL A 540 -12.00 -20.84 -68.27
CA VAL A 540 -12.65 -21.93 -67.53
C VAL A 540 -13.37 -21.41 -66.27
N ARG A 541 -12.76 -20.47 -65.54
CA ARG A 541 -13.35 -19.87 -64.34
C ARG A 541 -14.64 -19.10 -64.66
N ARG A 542 -14.67 -18.34 -65.75
CA ARG A 542 -15.89 -17.63 -66.17
C ARG A 542 -17.02 -18.60 -66.50
N ASP A 543 -16.71 -19.68 -67.21
CA ASP A 543 -17.68 -20.73 -67.54
C ASP A 543 -18.23 -21.39 -66.25
N LEU A 544 -17.36 -21.68 -65.28
CA LEU A 544 -17.77 -22.23 -63.99
C LEU A 544 -18.66 -21.28 -63.18
N LEU A 545 -18.33 -19.99 -63.14
CA LEU A 545 -19.14 -18.99 -62.41
C LEU A 545 -20.53 -18.84 -63.01
N ASN A 546 -20.66 -18.85 -64.34
CA ASN A 546 -21.95 -18.82 -65.02
C ASN A 546 -22.78 -20.06 -64.65
N LEU A 547 -22.16 -21.24 -64.68
CA LEU A 547 -22.82 -22.50 -64.32
C LEU A 547 -23.32 -22.50 -62.87
N VAL A 548 -22.50 -22.02 -61.92
CA VAL A 548 -22.89 -21.91 -60.51
C VAL A 548 -24.05 -20.93 -60.33
N ALA A 549 -24.05 -19.79 -61.04
CA ALA A 549 -25.14 -18.83 -60.98
C ALA A 549 -26.46 -19.42 -61.49
N ASP A 550 -26.41 -20.16 -62.60
CA ASP A 550 -27.58 -20.84 -63.15
C ASP A 550 -28.12 -21.92 -62.21
N LEU A 551 -27.21 -22.69 -61.57
CA LEU A 551 -27.59 -23.69 -60.58
C LEU A 551 -28.27 -23.05 -59.35
N ASN A 552 -27.74 -21.95 -58.85
CA ASN A 552 -28.34 -21.24 -57.71
C ASN A 552 -29.73 -20.70 -58.04
N ARG A 553 -29.93 -20.10 -59.23
CA ARG A 553 -31.27 -19.65 -59.66
C ARG A 553 -32.25 -20.81 -59.77
N ALA A 554 -31.81 -21.97 -60.26
CA ALA A 554 -32.66 -23.16 -60.33
C ALA A 554 -33.06 -23.65 -58.94
N ASN A 555 -32.12 -23.64 -57.99
CA ASN A 555 -32.37 -24.08 -56.61
C ASN A 555 -33.29 -23.12 -55.83
N GLU A 556 -33.10 -21.81 -55.97
CA GLU A 556 -34.00 -20.80 -55.38
C GLU A 556 -35.43 -20.97 -55.89
N LYS A 557 -35.60 -21.20 -57.19
CA LYS A 557 -36.91 -21.45 -57.80
C LYS A 557 -37.55 -22.74 -57.26
N LEU A 558 -36.76 -23.78 -57.03
CA LEU A 558 -37.23 -25.02 -56.42
C LEU A 558 -37.72 -24.78 -54.98
N GLN A 559 -36.93 -24.08 -54.16
CA GLN A 559 -37.27 -23.79 -52.76
C GLN A 559 -38.54 -22.93 -52.64
N GLU A 560 -38.72 -21.95 -53.52
CA GLU A 560 -39.93 -21.12 -53.52
C GLU A 560 -41.17 -21.94 -53.87
N LEU A 561 -41.06 -22.86 -54.84
CA LEU A 561 -42.16 -23.78 -55.17
C LEU A 561 -42.53 -24.68 -53.99
N ASP A 562 -41.55 -25.22 -53.27
CA ASP A 562 -41.77 -26.03 -52.08
C ASP A 562 -42.46 -25.24 -50.96
N ARG A 563 -42.03 -23.99 -50.75
CA ARG A 563 -42.63 -23.09 -49.75
C ARG A 563 -44.09 -22.77 -50.11
N LEU A 564 -44.37 -22.42 -51.36
CA LEU A 564 -45.72 -22.15 -51.85
C LEU A 564 -46.63 -23.38 -51.70
N LYS A 565 -46.13 -24.58 -52.05
CA LYS A 565 -46.84 -25.86 -51.86
C LYS A 565 -47.22 -26.05 -50.39
N ALA A 566 -46.28 -25.84 -49.46
CA ALA A 566 -46.54 -26.02 -48.03
C ALA A 566 -47.53 -24.99 -47.45
N MET A 567 -47.40 -23.71 -47.84
CA MET A 567 -48.32 -22.65 -47.41
C MET A 567 -49.74 -22.90 -47.91
N PHE A 568 -49.90 -23.33 -49.16
CA PHE A 568 -51.19 -23.64 -49.75
C PHE A 568 -51.91 -24.75 -48.97
N ILE A 569 -51.24 -25.87 -48.69
CA ILE A 569 -51.83 -26.99 -47.94
C ILE A 569 -52.27 -26.55 -46.53
N ALA A 570 -51.43 -25.78 -45.82
CA ALA A 570 -51.73 -25.34 -44.46
C ALA A 570 -52.92 -24.36 -44.40
N SER A 571 -52.97 -23.40 -45.33
CA SER A 571 -54.05 -22.41 -45.40
C SER A 571 -55.39 -23.07 -45.78
N MET A 572 -55.40 -23.85 -46.86
CA MET A 572 -56.60 -24.54 -47.34
C MET A 572 -57.20 -25.44 -46.26
N SER A 573 -56.37 -26.09 -45.44
CA SER A 573 -56.88 -26.92 -44.35
C SER A 573 -57.63 -26.11 -43.27
N HIS A 574 -57.08 -24.97 -42.85
CA HIS A 574 -57.73 -24.12 -41.85
C HIS A 574 -59.06 -23.54 -42.33
N GLU A 575 -59.08 -23.09 -43.59
CA GLU A 575 -60.27 -22.56 -44.26
C GLU A 575 -61.38 -23.62 -44.39
N LEU A 576 -61.02 -24.88 -44.60
CA LEU A 576 -62.00 -25.98 -44.66
C LEU A 576 -62.44 -26.46 -43.27
N ARG A 577 -61.55 -26.46 -42.27
CA ARG A 577 -61.86 -26.94 -40.91
C ARG A 577 -62.90 -26.09 -40.20
N THR A 578 -62.80 -24.77 -40.33
CA THR A 578 -63.66 -23.81 -39.61
C THR A 578 -65.16 -23.97 -39.95
N PRO A 579 -65.59 -23.93 -41.23
CA PRO A 579 -67.01 -24.12 -41.57
C PRO A 579 -67.48 -25.54 -41.20
N LEU A 580 -66.61 -26.54 -41.34
CA LEU A 580 -66.96 -27.92 -41.04
C LEU A 580 -67.18 -28.16 -39.54
N ASN A 581 -66.37 -27.56 -38.68
CA ASN A 581 -66.56 -27.56 -37.23
C ASN A 581 -67.88 -26.89 -36.83
N SER A 582 -68.26 -25.80 -37.50
CA SER A 582 -69.55 -25.15 -37.27
C SER A 582 -70.72 -26.04 -37.70
N ILE A 583 -70.63 -26.67 -38.87
CA ILE A 583 -71.65 -27.63 -39.35
C ILE A 583 -71.80 -28.78 -38.34
N ILE A 584 -70.70 -29.40 -37.92
CA ILE A 584 -70.69 -30.47 -36.92
C ILE A 584 -71.26 -29.98 -35.59
N GLY A 585 -70.85 -28.79 -35.13
CA GLY A 585 -71.27 -28.21 -33.86
C GLY A 585 -72.76 -27.93 -33.80
N PHE A 586 -73.30 -27.18 -34.76
CA PHE A 586 -74.74 -26.88 -34.81
C PHE A 586 -75.58 -28.13 -35.03
N THR A 587 -75.14 -29.03 -35.92
CA THR A 587 -75.83 -30.31 -36.13
C THR A 587 -75.84 -31.15 -34.84
N GLY A 588 -74.73 -31.16 -34.10
CA GLY A 588 -74.63 -31.85 -32.81
C GLY A 588 -75.53 -31.26 -31.72
N ILE A 589 -75.60 -29.94 -31.61
CA ILE A 589 -76.48 -29.24 -30.64
C ILE A 589 -77.96 -29.57 -30.90
N ILE A 590 -78.36 -29.58 -32.18
CA ILE A 590 -79.74 -29.92 -32.57
C ILE A 590 -80.03 -31.41 -32.26
N LEU A 591 -79.10 -32.31 -32.58
CA LEU A 591 -79.23 -33.74 -32.28
C LEU A 591 -79.33 -34.05 -30.77
N GLN A 592 -78.73 -33.22 -29.92
CA GLN A 592 -78.82 -33.30 -28.46
C GLN A 592 -80.14 -32.74 -27.90
N GLY A 593 -81.02 -32.19 -28.73
CA GLY A 593 -82.32 -31.65 -28.31
C GLY A 593 -82.23 -30.30 -27.58
N MET A 594 -81.06 -29.66 -27.57
CA MET A 594 -80.81 -28.41 -26.83
C MET A 594 -81.58 -27.20 -27.39
N THR A 595 -82.00 -27.26 -28.66
CA THR A 595 -82.74 -26.19 -29.34
C THR A 595 -84.23 -26.51 -29.52
N GLY A 596 -84.72 -27.60 -28.90
CA GLY A 596 -86.10 -28.07 -29.01
C GLY A 596 -86.19 -29.53 -29.46
N GLY A 597 -87.40 -30.10 -29.38
CA GLY A 597 -87.66 -31.47 -29.86
C GLY A 597 -87.61 -31.55 -31.39
N ILE A 598 -86.89 -32.54 -31.91
CA ILE A 598 -86.86 -32.89 -33.34
C ILE A 598 -87.59 -34.21 -33.56
N ASN A 599 -88.19 -34.39 -34.74
CA ASN A 599 -88.78 -35.68 -35.11
C ASN A 599 -87.71 -36.69 -35.56
N ASP A 600 -88.10 -37.96 -35.69
CA ASP A 600 -87.16 -39.05 -36.02
C ASP A 600 -86.50 -38.88 -37.40
N GLU A 601 -87.22 -38.29 -38.37
CA GLU A 601 -86.68 -38.06 -39.72
C GLU A 601 -85.63 -36.94 -39.73
N GLN A 602 -85.90 -35.84 -39.02
CA GLN A 602 -84.93 -34.75 -38.80
C GLN A 602 -83.69 -35.26 -38.06
N ARG A 603 -83.87 -36.17 -37.10
CA ARG A 603 -82.77 -36.82 -36.39
C ARG A 603 -81.89 -37.63 -37.34
N ASP A 604 -82.45 -38.52 -38.18
CA ASP A 604 -81.64 -39.31 -39.13
C ASP A 604 -80.88 -38.42 -40.13
N GLN A 605 -81.53 -37.38 -40.67
CA GLN A 605 -80.89 -36.46 -41.61
C GLN A 605 -79.72 -35.70 -40.97
N LEU A 606 -79.90 -35.19 -39.76
CA LEU A 606 -78.84 -34.50 -39.02
C LEU A 606 -77.71 -35.46 -38.62
N GLU A 607 -78.01 -36.71 -38.25
CA GLU A 607 -76.98 -37.72 -37.98
C GLU A 607 -76.13 -38.03 -39.21
N ARG A 608 -76.71 -38.02 -40.41
CA ARG A 608 -75.95 -38.17 -41.67
C ARG A 608 -75.05 -36.97 -41.93
N VAL A 609 -75.55 -35.74 -41.78
CA VAL A 609 -74.75 -34.51 -41.93
C VAL A 609 -73.60 -34.49 -40.92
N PHE A 610 -73.88 -34.88 -39.68
CA PHE A 610 -72.88 -34.95 -38.61
C PHE A 610 -71.78 -35.96 -38.91
N ARG A 611 -72.15 -37.18 -39.36
CA ARG A 611 -71.20 -38.22 -39.78
C ARG A 611 -70.37 -37.78 -40.98
N ALA A 612 -71.00 -37.20 -42.00
CA ALA A 612 -70.30 -36.71 -43.19
C ALA A 612 -69.32 -35.57 -42.86
N GLY A 613 -69.73 -34.62 -42.02
CA GLY A 613 -68.86 -33.54 -41.53
C GLY A 613 -67.64 -34.09 -40.78
N LYS A 614 -67.84 -35.05 -39.87
CA LYS A 614 -66.72 -35.71 -39.17
C LYS A 614 -65.77 -36.43 -40.11
N HIS A 615 -66.29 -37.09 -41.14
CA HIS A 615 -65.45 -37.80 -42.11
C HIS A 615 -64.58 -36.86 -42.95
N LEU A 616 -65.14 -35.76 -43.46
CA LEU A 616 -64.38 -34.74 -44.19
C LEU A 616 -63.27 -34.12 -43.33
N LEU A 617 -63.54 -33.91 -42.04
CA LEU A 617 -62.55 -33.35 -41.12
C LEU A 617 -61.35 -34.27 -40.95
N LEU A 618 -61.59 -35.58 -40.91
CA LEU A 618 -60.56 -36.60 -40.82
C LEU A 618 -59.68 -36.61 -42.08
N LEU A 619 -60.29 -36.62 -43.28
CA LEU A 619 -59.56 -36.57 -44.55
C LEU A 619 -58.68 -35.32 -44.68
N ILE A 620 -59.21 -34.15 -44.29
CA ILE A 620 -58.43 -32.91 -44.28
C ILE A 620 -57.23 -33.01 -43.31
N THR A 621 -57.42 -33.68 -42.17
CA THR A 621 -56.37 -33.88 -41.19
C THR A 621 -55.28 -34.81 -41.74
N ASP A 622 -55.65 -35.89 -42.42
CA ASP A 622 -54.71 -36.83 -43.04
C ASP A 622 -53.84 -36.14 -44.12
N VAL A 623 -54.44 -35.29 -44.96
CA VAL A 623 -53.70 -34.53 -46.00
C VAL A 623 -52.67 -33.58 -45.37
N ILE A 624 -53.00 -32.93 -44.24
CA ILE A 624 -52.02 -32.12 -43.52
C ILE A 624 -50.89 -32.99 -42.96
N ASP A 625 -51.23 -34.13 -42.37
CA ASP A 625 -50.24 -34.98 -41.73
C ASP A 625 -49.27 -35.58 -42.77
N ILE A 626 -49.76 -35.96 -43.95
CA ILE A 626 -48.90 -36.31 -45.10
C ILE A 626 -48.00 -35.14 -45.48
N ALA A 627 -48.53 -33.92 -45.63
CA ALA A 627 -47.71 -32.76 -45.97
C ALA A 627 -46.67 -32.41 -44.89
N LYS A 628 -46.98 -32.67 -43.61
CA LYS A 628 -46.02 -32.54 -42.51
C LYS A 628 -44.96 -33.64 -42.53
N ILE A 629 -45.28 -34.85 -42.97
CA ILE A 629 -44.31 -35.93 -43.17
C ILE A 629 -43.38 -35.60 -44.35
N GLU A 630 -43.92 -35.20 -45.51
CA GLU A 630 -43.12 -34.81 -46.69
C GLU A 630 -42.17 -33.64 -46.38
N SER A 631 -42.58 -32.71 -45.52
CA SER A 631 -41.74 -31.59 -45.08
C SER A 631 -40.83 -31.90 -43.89
N GLY A 632 -40.79 -33.15 -43.41
CA GLY A 632 -39.94 -33.57 -42.29
C GLY A 632 -40.32 -32.98 -40.92
N LYS A 633 -41.53 -32.45 -40.77
CA LYS A 633 -42.02 -31.74 -39.57
C LYS A 633 -42.69 -32.65 -38.53
N ILE A 634 -42.79 -33.96 -38.78
CA ILE A 634 -43.21 -34.96 -37.79
C ILE A 634 -41.99 -35.78 -37.38
N VAL A 635 -41.54 -35.58 -36.14
CA VAL A 635 -40.47 -36.34 -35.50
C VAL A 635 -41.09 -37.21 -34.41
N PRO A 636 -41.12 -38.55 -34.53
CA PRO A 636 -41.67 -39.42 -33.49
C PRO A 636 -40.78 -39.39 -32.25
N TYR A 637 -41.38 -39.26 -31.06
CA TYR A 637 -40.65 -39.26 -29.80
C TYR A 637 -40.79 -40.62 -29.11
N ALA A 638 -39.84 -41.53 -29.37
CA ALA A 638 -39.86 -42.85 -28.74
C ALA A 638 -39.45 -42.78 -27.26
N GLY A 639 -40.41 -43.00 -26.35
CA GLY A 639 -40.21 -43.05 -24.91
C GLY A 639 -40.58 -44.41 -24.32
N GLU A 640 -40.00 -44.76 -23.17
CA GLU A 640 -40.41 -45.94 -22.42
C GLU A 640 -41.61 -45.63 -21.52
N PHE A 641 -42.67 -46.42 -21.61
CA PHE A 641 -43.85 -46.29 -20.76
C PHE A 641 -44.46 -47.66 -20.43
N LEU A 642 -45.24 -47.71 -19.35
CA LEU A 642 -46.02 -48.89 -19.00
C LEU A 642 -47.30 -48.91 -19.82
N LEU A 643 -47.48 -49.97 -20.59
CA LEU A 643 -48.66 -50.16 -21.44
C LEU A 643 -49.94 -50.18 -20.59
N ASP A 644 -49.88 -50.72 -19.38
CA ASP A 644 -51.05 -50.81 -18.49
C ASP A 644 -51.68 -49.45 -18.20
N GLY A 645 -50.86 -48.42 -17.97
CA GLY A 645 -51.36 -47.06 -17.75
C GLY A 645 -52.06 -46.46 -18.97
N VAL A 646 -51.59 -46.81 -20.18
CA VAL A 646 -52.24 -46.37 -21.42
C VAL A 646 -53.55 -47.15 -21.65
N ILE A 647 -53.57 -48.44 -21.34
CA ILE A 647 -54.80 -49.25 -21.40
C ILE A 647 -55.82 -48.73 -20.39
N ASP A 648 -55.39 -48.36 -19.17
CA ASP A 648 -56.28 -47.79 -18.15
C ASP A 648 -56.88 -46.46 -18.59
N GLU A 649 -56.05 -45.53 -19.10
CA GLU A 649 -56.52 -44.27 -19.67
C GLU A 649 -57.52 -44.51 -20.82
N ALA A 650 -57.25 -45.48 -21.70
CA ALA A 650 -58.15 -45.84 -22.79
C ALA A 650 -59.48 -46.42 -22.26
N CYS A 651 -59.43 -47.32 -21.26
CA CYS A 651 -60.62 -47.89 -20.64
C CYS A 651 -61.47 -46.82 -19.95
N ASP A 652 -60.85 -45.91 -19.21
CA ASP A 652 -61.55 -44.80 -18.54
C ASP A 652 -62.17 -43.85 -19.56
N SER A 653 -61.53 -43.60 -20.70
CA SER A 653 -62.10 -42.75 -21.76
C SER A 653 -63.40 -43.33 -22.36
N LEU A 654 -63.56 -44.66 -22.36
CA LEU A 654 -64.73 -45.33 -22.91
C LEU A 654 -65.85 -45.55 -21.88
N LYS A 655 -65.57 -45.32 -20.60
CA LYS A 655 -66.46 -45.65 -19.47
C LYS A 655 -67.86 -45.05 -19.60
N VAL A 656 -67.95 -43.81 -20.08
CA VAL A 656 -69.24 -43.12 -20.32
C VAL A 656 -70.05 -43.83 -21.41
N GLN A 657 -69.42 -44.14 -22.56
CA GLN A 657 -70.11 -44.82 -23.68
C GLN A 657 -70.52 -46.25 -23.35
N ILE A 658 -69.72 -46.96 -22.55
CA ILE A 658 -70.01 -48.32 -22.06
C ILE A 658 -71.25 -48.29 -21.16
N THR A 659 -71.32 -47.30 -20.26
CA THR A 659 -72.46 -47.11 -19.35
C THR A 659 -73.74 -46.76 -20.11
N GLU A 660 -73.67 -45.83 -21.08
CA GLU A 660 -74.81 -45.45 -21.92
C GLU A 660 -75.38 -46.62 -22.73
N LYS A 661 -74.52 -47.54 -23.16
CA LYS A 661 -74.92 -48.73 -23.95
C LYS A 661 -75.29 -49.95 -23.11
N GLY A 662 -75.21 -49.85 -21.77
CA GLY A 662 -75.50 -50.96 -20.86
C GLY A 662 -74.56 -52.16 -21.01
N LEU A 663 -73.31 -51.91 -21.44
CA LEU A 663 -72.31 -52.96 -21.67
C LEU A 663 -71.39 -53.13 -20.45
N GLU A 664 -70.83 -54.31 -20.25
CA GLU A 664 -69.79 -54.57 -19.23
C GLU A 664 -68.41 -54.62 -19.92
N LEU A 665 -67.45 -53.83 -19.42
CA LEU A 665 -66.06 -53.89 -19.89
C LEU A 665 -65.22 -54.74 -18.93
N ARG A 666 -64.76 -55.90 -19.42
CA ARG A 666 -63.71 -56.68 -18.73
C ARG A 666 -62.34 -56.31 -19.28
N LYS A 667 -61.50 -55.77 -18.39
CA LYS A 667 -60.05 -55.62 -18.62
C LYS A 667 -59.36 -56.90 -18.13
N THR A 668 -58.65 -57.58 -19.01
CA THR A 668 -57.75 -58.69 -18.66
C THR A 668 -56.35 -58.32 -19.11
N VAL A 669 -55.50 -57.95 -18.17
CA VAL A 669 -54.08 -57.64 -18.42
C VAL A 669 -53.21 -58.54 -17.56
N PRO A 670 -52.00 -58.93 -18.03
CA PRO A 670 -51.06 -59.71 -17.23
C PRO A 670 -50.70 -58.98 -15.93
N GLU A 671 -50.46 -59.72 -14.83
CA GLU A 671 -50.02 -59.12 -13.56
C GLU A 671 -48.62 -58.51 -13.64
N THR A 672 -47.81 -58.96 -14.61
CA THR A 672 -46.49 -58.41 -14.89
C THR A 672 -46.59 -57.15 -15.75
N PRO A 673 -46.03 -56.00 -15.31
CA PRO A 673 -46.14 -54.75 -16.06
C PRO A 673 -45.42 -54.83 -17.41
N ILE A 674 -46.13 -54.54 -18.51
CA ILE A 674 -45.53 -54.51 -19.85
C ILE A 674 -44.94 -53.12 -20.12
N ARG A 675 -43.61 -53.04 -20.31
CA ARG A 675 -42.94 -51.82 -20.79
C ARG A 675 -42.90 -51.79 -22.31
N MET A 676 -43.31 -50.68 -22.89
CA MET A 676 -43.20 -50.39 -24.32
C MET A 676 -42.25 -49.24 -24.57
N LYS A 677 -41.50 -49.30 -25.68
CA LYS A 677 -40.67 -48.22 -26.19
C LYS A 677 -41.19 -47.77 -27.55
N SER A 678 -42.04 -46.76 -27.54
CA SER A 678 -42.66 -46.17 -28.74
C SER A 678 -43.03 -44.71 -28.45
N ASP A 679 -43.57 -43.99 -29.43
CA ASP A 679 -44.20 -42.71 -29.15
C ASP A 679 -45.51 -42.95 -28.39
N ARG A 680 -45.52 -42.65 -27.08
CA ARG A 680 -46.69 -42.87 -26.21
C ARG A 680 -47.92 -42.11 -26.70
N ARG A 681 -47.75 -40.99 -27.43
CA ARG A 681 -48.85 -40.10 -27.83
C ARG A 681 -49.49 -40.47 -29.17
N ARG A 682 -48.92 -41.40 -29.94
CA ARG A 682 -49.37 -41.73 -31.30
C ARG A 682 -49.71 -43.20 -31.48
#